data_AF-A0A1Y2D6N8-F1
#
_entry.id   AF-A0A1Y2D6N8-F1
#
_cell.length_a   1.000
_cell.length_b   1.000
_cell.length_c   1.000
_cell.angle_alpha   90.00
_cell.angle_beta   90.00
_cell.angle_gamma   90.00
#
_symmetry.space_group_name_H-M   'P 1'
#
loop_
_entity.id
_entity.type
_entity.pdbx_description
1 polymer ?
#
loop_
_entity_poly.entity_id
_entity_poly.type
_entity_poly.pdbx_seq_one_letter_code
_entity_poly.pdbx_strand_id
1 'polypeptide(L)'
;MKIYSFGIVISSLFALIKAKSYKFNVVSILGEGSLMGVKYGNTVVPLNATAFPLFTGTVEAESISKYKYVSLDKKNKVIAEEKLPKPLDPLFPLGSEKFEALPDNFIYNVYAKCDETIYLNVTSFPFLQPPNKKSNNQPFSCNFTIITPDTVFQSEGTMHLIGFSSRSYKKLSWSIKFSDKNKFMGRKTIKLRGNANDVSLMREKLATKIYTTVGIPTQEVSYTRLFINGDTYGLYYIGDSTNKRWLGSYLHGDPKASIGFSYKLLSSPGNRYADLRYLGDNYKLYKKIGSYEVDEFDDSIDKNDEATIWTPLAKFTKLYDKWVKKYQNDTSDEAIEALQKFLNIEAVLRILAVESLIMPLDNFWLIMSNSDLYYDPERENYTIIPYDLDQSFRGSWDISTINPTNYISDCITWVNHDEKEYEHYFTNHLLEHPQIKNRYDIILSEIVYNTFDSDVVTNYITKLASVIRDDVEWNVKASENLKIGYDGKVKSFTLSQFDKSYTKTYKKGKAITSSYDFKEFIDIRGDYCRAYTADVDTSDKSIIGSGSSTVSKTQTYSSTSVKEQPTSTKVVTTSSTLSPTSTSTSIPTSTSIPTSTSIPTSTSIPISTSTPTPISSKKYNFNVISILDKDYSLGVKYNDKVVPLSSSPYPIFSGAIDDNDDLNEYKYVALDKENKVVKEEGITRKYSTNTPRINEVFDRYNKNITISELSSPFKSMFSMGSSTYQRLPDNVIYNVVATCDEDGYADLTTNPFIISSSSSKKRNESSMNCRIDIISPEHHFQSTGSMKLIGHSTRKYKKLSWKISLDEKKFFGRKTLEMRGIANEVSLMREKVASHLYNAVDVPTQEGAYARLFINGDVYGLYLLADHLDKEWIGAYIHGNEQSQIGIDYKLSSSTPNGPFCNLRYLGDDYKLYVKASTYSVNNYDSGAIDTKSESSKWSSLVTFTKLFDDWVETYKNDKSDTAVKELKKFLNIESTLRLMAMDTLIMPINNFFLFTSSTSLYYNPERKNYQFIPYEFEQVLLGSYGDASMNPNNYISDCITWVNYREDVNEHYFTNNLLSHPQIKKRYDVILAEILSTTYDDKCMNQYIQSLGDLIRDDVQWNIDAVKNLDIPYDGKIKSMTMKKFEDSISYRHRTSDNRDYFELGDFVATRGKKCRAYTVDVDTSDNTNISD
;
A
#
# COMPACT_ATOMS: atom_id res chain seq x y z
N MET A 1 77.75 -37.09 20.52
CA MET A 1 78.12 -36.97 19.09
C MET A 1 76.82 -37.01 18.28
N LYS A 2 76.49 -35.94 17.51
CA LYS A 2 75.24 -35.78 16.73
C LYS A 2 73.96 -35.73 17.61
N ILE A 3 72.84 -35.10 17.24
CA ILE A 3 72.50 -34.19 16.11
C ILE A 3 71.43 -33.17 16.58
N TYR A 4 71.25 -32.05 15.88
CA TYR A 4 70.22 -31.02 16.18
C TYR A 4 68.83 -31.35 15.59
N SER A 5 67.76 -30.84 16.22
CA SER A 5 66.50 -30.42 15.56
C SER A 5 65.77 -29.39 16.44
N PHE A 6 64.78 -28.69 15.89
CA PHE A 6 64.42 -27.32 16.32
C PHE A 6 62.89 -27.11 16.47
N GLY A 7 62.50 -26.18 17.35
CA GLY A 7 61.12 -25.67 17.48
C GLY A 7 60.24 -26.44 18.48
N ILE A 8 59.21 -25.83 19.09
CA ILE A 8 58.77 -24.42 19.09
C ILE A 8 58.40 -24.03 20.53
N VAL A 9 58.78 -22.81 20.97
CA VAL A 9 58.23 -22.18 22.17
C VAL A 9 57.19 -21.15 21.73
N ILE A 10 55.95 -21.30 22.20
CA ILE A 10 54.93 -20.25 22.17
C ILE A 10 54.47 -20.04 23.61
N SER A 11 54.55 -18.80 24.08
CA SER A 11 54.00 -18.41 25.37
C SER A 11 52.48 -18.42 25.33
N SER A 12 51.86 -18.96 26.38
CA SER A 12 50.42 -18.83 26.61
C SER A 12 50.10 -17.40 27.03
N LEU A 13 50.09 -16.48 26.06
CA LEU A 13 49.68 -15.10 26.25
C LEU A 13 48.18 -15.09 26.53
N PHE A 14 47.79 -14.90 27.79
CA PHE A 14 46.39 -14.66 28.15
C PHE A 14 45.93 -13.34 27.51
N ALA A 15 45.30 -13.45 26.34
CA ALA A 15 44.53 -12.37 25.78
C ALA A 15 43.38 -12.08 26.76
N LEU A 16 43.41 -10.91 27.40
CA LEU A 16 42.25 -10.33 28.07
C LEU A 16 41.26 -9.90 26.98
N ILE A 17 40.57 -10.89 26.41
CA ILE A 17 39.50 -10.68 25.44
C ILE A 17 38.42 -9.90 26.17
N LYS A 18 38.21 -8.64 25.76
CA LYS A 18 37.15 -7.80 26.32
C LYS A 18 35.82 -8.39 25.88
N ALA A 19 35.14 -9.06 26.81
CA ALA A 19 33.72 -9.30 26.68
C ALA A 19 33.03 -7.95 26.38
N LYS A 20 32.14 -7.98 25.39
CA LYS A 20 31.25 -6.88 25.06
C LYS A 20 29.95 -7.08 25.84
N SER A 21 29.47 -5.98 26.36
CA SER A 21 28.21 -5.88 27.08
C SER A 21 27.07 -5.74 26.09
N TYR A 22 26.27 -6.81 25.92
CA TYR A 22 25.12 -6.83 25.02
C TYR A 22 23.83 -6.68 25.82
N LYS A 23 23.14 -5.55 25.67
CA LYS A 23 21.84 -5.31 26.31
C LYS A 23 20.71 -5.90 25.47
N PHE A 24 19.81 -6.64 26.10
CA PHE A 24 18.62 -7.24 25.49
C PHE A 24 17.36 -6.76 26.19
N ASN A 25 16.35 -6.43 25.38
CA ASN A 25 15.01 -6.01 25.82
C ASN A 25 13.98 -6.87 25.06
N VAL A 26 13.08 -7.54 25.78
CA VAL A 26 12.03 -8.39 25.20
C VAL A 26 10.71 -8.16 25.91
N VAL A 27 9.64 -8.00 25.15
CA VAL A 27 8.28 -7.89 25.72
C VAL A 27 7.69 -9.30 25.75
N SER A 28 7.42 -9.81 26.96
CA SER A 28 6.76 -11.10 27.18
C SER A 28 5.26 -10.92 27.19
N ILE A 29 4.62 -11.72 26.35
CA ILE A 29 3.17 -11.83 26.16
C ILE A 29 2.60 -13.11 26.77
N LEU A 30 3.43 -13.84 27.54
CA LEU A 30 3.12 -15.14 28.14
C LEU A 30 2.43 -14.98 29.52
N GLY A 31 1.75 -13.85 29.75
CA GLY A 31 1.16 -13.48 31.03
C GLY A 31 2.16 -13.01 32.08
N GLU A 32 1.63 -12.28 33.07
CA GLU A 32 2.39 -11.82 34.23
C GLU A 32 2.90 -13.02 35.06
N GLY A 33 4.16 -12.96 35.50
CA GLY A 33 4.83 -14.09 36.16
C GLY A 33 5.47 -15.12 35.21
N SER A 34 5.45 -14.90 33.89
CA SER A 34 6.31 -15.62 32.94
C SER A 34 7.81 -15.35 33.21
N LEU A 35 8.68 -16.24 32.72
CA LEU A 35 10.13 -16.09 32.80
C LEU A 35 10.74 -16.15 31.39
N MET A 36 11.68 -15.26 31.11
CA MET A 36 12.32 -15.09 29.81
C MET A 36 13.84 -15.15 29.92
N GLY A 37 14.51 -15.49 28.82
CA GLY A 37 15.96 -15.45 28.68
C GLY A 37 16.41 -15.24 27.24
N VAL A 38 17.73 -15.12 27.04
CA VAL A 38 18.41 -15.12 25.74
C VAL A 38 19.23 -16.40 25.62
N LYS A 39 19.04 -17.14 24.53
CA LYS A 39 19.89 -18.27 24.14
C LYS A 39 20.81 -17.84 23.00
N TYR A 40 22.11 -18.06 23.17
CA TYR A 40 23.13 -17.89 22.12
C TYR A 40 24.11 -19.07 22.17
N GLY A 41 24.29 -19.74 21.03
CA GLY A 41 24.92 -21.08 21.01
C GLY A 41 24.23 -22.04 21.98
N ASN A 42 25.01 -22.61 22.91
CA ASN A 42 24.52 -23.48 23.98
C ASN A 42 24.24 -22.75 25.31
N THR A 43 24.54 -21.45 25.40
CA THR A 43 24.37 -20.66 26.63
C THR A 43 22.96 -20.06 26.70
N VAL A 44 22.36 -20.08 27.89
CA VAL A 44 21.06 -19.47 28.19
C VAL A 44 21.23 -18.52 29.37
N VAL A 45 20.85 -17.25 29.20
CA VAL A 45 20.93 -16.21 30.23
C VAL A 45 19.52 -15.67 30.50
N PRO A 46 18.98 -15.82 31.73
CA PRO A 46 17.70 -15.23 32.11
C PRO A 46 17.69 -13.70 32.01
N LEU A 47 16.54 -13.13 31.69
CA LEU A 47 16.28 -11.69 31.70
C LEU A 47 15.35 -11.34 32.88
N ASN A 48 15.53 -10.16 33.45
CA ASN A 48 14.76 -9.69 34.59
C ASN A 48 13.52 -8.91 34.11
N ALA A 49 12.35 -9.24 34.63
CA ALA A 49 11.17 -8.38 34.48
C ALA A 49 11.42 -7.02 35.14
N THR A 50 11.19 -5.93 34.42
CA THR A 50 11.30 -4.56 34.98
C THR A 50 9.93 -3.99 35.32
N ALA A 51 8.96 -4.20 34.44
CA ALA A 51 7.52 -4.15 34.71
C ALA A 51 6.85 -4.97 33.60
N PHE A 52 5.93 -5.89 33.91
CA PHE A 52 5.26 -6.67 32.87
C PHE A 52 4.52 -5.71 31.90
N PRO A 53 4.64 -5.88 30.57
CA PRO A 53 5.22 -7.03 29.86
C PRO A 53 6.74 -7.00 29.56
N LEU A 54 7.50 -5.98 29.97
CA LEU A 54 8.92 -5.85 29.61
C LEU A 54 9.90 -6.65 30.51
N PHE A 55 10.80 -7.38 29.86
CA PHE A 55 11.97 -8.05 30.43
C PHE A 55 13.24 -7.46 29.84
N THR A 56 14.25 -7.20 30.67
CA THR A 56 15.55 -6.64 30.25
C THR A 56 16.71 -7.34 30.92
N GLY A 57 17.88 -7.28 30.31
CA GLY A 57 19.11 -7.83 30.88
C GLY A 57 20.32 -7.58 30.01
N THR A 58 21.48 -7.96 30.54
CA THR A 58 22.78 -7.78 29.89
C THR A 58 23.49 -9.12 29.81
N VAL A 59 24.04 -9.45 28.65
CA VAL A 59 24.88 -10.62 28.42
C VAL A 59 26.29 -10.15 28.12
N GLU A 60 27.27 -10.60 28.89
CA GLU A 60 28.69 -10.39 28.61
C GLU A 60 29.21 -11.54 27.74
N ALA A 61 29.69 -11.24 26.54
CA ALA A 61 30.21 -12.24 25.60
C ALA A 61 31.26 -11.64 24.65
N GLU A 62 32.15 -12.46 24.09
CA GLU A 62 33.15 -11.99 23.11
C GLU A 62 32.48 -11.51 21.81
N SER A 63 31.46 -12.24 21.35
CA SER A 63 30.52 -11.82 20.32
C SER A 63 29.18 -12.53 20.46
N ILE A 64 28.10 -11.87 20.02
CA ILE A 64 26.78 -12.50 19.82
C ILE A 64 26.30 -12.12 18.42
N SER A 65 26.48 -13.03 17.45
CA SER A 65 26.05 -12.82 16.06
C SER A 65 24.69 -13.46 15.74
N LYS A 66 24.27 -14.46 16.53
CA LYS A 66 22.97 -15.15 16.40
C LYS A 66 22.43 -15.50 17.79
N TYR A 67 21.18 -15.15 18.06
CA TYR A 67 20.49 -15.47 19.32
C TYR A 67 19.01 -15.84 19.10
N LYS A 68 18.37 -16.32 20.17
CA LYS A 68 16.92 -16.50 20.30
C LYS A 68 16.48 -15.97 21.66
N TYR A 69 15.28 -15.40 21.78
CA TYR A 69 14.63 -15.35 23.08
C TYR A 69 14.12 -16.75 23.48
N VAL A 70 14.02 -17.03 24.78
CA VAL A 70 13.51 -18.30 25.30
C VAL A 70 12.57 -18.05 26.46
N SER A 71 11.50 -18.82 26.57
CA SER A 71 10.72 -18.89 27.81
C SER A 71 11.33 -19.95 28.72
N LEU A 72 11.31 -19.69 30.03
CA LEU A 72 12.00 -20.49 31.04
C LEU A 72 11.04 -21.09 32.07
N ASP A 73 11.38 -22.26 32.60
CA ASP A 73 10.79 -22.77 33.84
C ASP A 73 11.39 -22.07 35.08
N LYS A 74 10.84 -22.39 36.26
CA LYS A 74 11.33 -21.89 37.56
C LYS A 74 12.74 -22.40 37.94
N LYS A 75 13.43 -23.12 37.05
CA LYS A 75 14.81 -23.62 37.19
C LYS A 75 15.72 -23.08 36.07
N ASN A 76 15.27 -22.06 35.33
CA ASN A 76 15.96 -21.47 34.19
C ASN A 76 16.24 -22.44 33.02
N LYS A 77 15.49 -23.55 32.93
CA LYS A 77 15.50 -24.40 31.73
C LYS A 77 14.54 -23.83 30.68
N VAL A 78 14.99 -23.89 29.43
CA VAL A 78 14.16 -23.58 28.25
C VAL A 78 12.93 -24.49 28.21
N ILE A 79 11.74 -23.90 28.14
CA ILE A 79 10.46 -24.63 27.95
C ILE A 79 9.85 -24.36 26.57
N ALA A 80 10.13 -23.21 25.95
CA ALA A 80 9.94 -23.01 24.51
C ALA A 80 10.98 -22.00 23.97
N GLU A 81 11.50 -22.25 22.77
CA GLU A 81 12.42 -21.33 22.10
C GLU A 81 11.71 -20.41 21.12
N GLU A 82 12.15 -19.16 21.01
CA GLU A 82 11.82 -18.31 19.87
C GLU A 82 12.60 -18.77 18.63
N LYS A 83 12.01 -19.73 17.91
CA LYS A 83 11.97 -19.85 16.44
C LYS A 83 11.45 -21.24 16.10
N LEU A 84 10.70 -21.34 15.00
CA LEU A 84 10.44 -22.61 14.32
C LEU A 84 11.78 -23.38 14.14
N PRO A 85 11.78 -24.72 14.23
CA PRO A 85 12.99 -25.51 14.05
C PRO A 85 13.52 -25.31 12.62
N LYS A 86 14.83 -25.15 12.47
CA LYS A 86 15.52 -25.02 11.17
C LYS A 86 16.14 -26.38 10.80
N PRO A 87 15.44 -27.28 10.08
CA PRO A 87 15.97 -28.59 9.73
C PRO A 87 17.02 -28.55 8.61
N LEU A 88 17.00 -27.51 7.77
CA LEU A 88 17.90 -27.35 6.63
C LEU A 88 18.90 -26.21 6.86
N ASP A 89 20.14 -26.37 6.39
CA ASP A 89 21.12 -25.27 6.40
C ASP A 89 20.69 -24.11 5.49
N PRO A 90 21.00 -22.86 5.85
CA PRO A 90 20.64 -21.68 5.07
C PRO A 90 21.49 -21.56 3.81
N LEU A 91 20.84 -21.52 2.64
CA LEU A 91 21.51 -21.40 1.33
C LEU A 91 22.07 -19.98 1.07
N PHE A 92 21.67 -19.00 1.88
CA PHE A 92 22.00 -17.58 1.74
C PHE A 92 22.32 -16.96 3.12
N PRO A 93 23.00 -15.78 3.19
CA PRO A 93 23.37 -15.14 4.45
C PRO A 93 22.17 -14.69 5.29
N LEU A 94 21.09 -14.24 4.64
CA LEU A 94 19.86 -13.70 5.24
C LEU A 94 20.14 -12.48 6.15
N GLY A 95 21.03 -11.59 5.71
CA GLY A 95 21.37 -10.33 6.37
C GLY A 95 22.87 -10.06 6.47
N SER A 96 23.23 -8.95 7.10
CA SER A 96 24.62 -8.54 7.39
C SER A 96 24.70 -7.65 8.63
N GLU A 97 25.91 -7.37 9.15
CA GLU A 97 26.15 -6.47 10.30
C GLU A 97 25.55 -5.06 10.08
N LYS A 98 25.28 -4.67 8.83
CA LYS A 98 24.71 -3.37 8.45
C LYS A 98 23.36 -3.52 7.74
N PHE A 99 22.68 -4.66 7.93
CA PHE A 99 21.31 -4.95 7.49
C PHE A 99 20.79 -6.14 8.34
N GLU A 100 20.45 -5.87 9.60
CA GLU A 100 20.02 -6.89 10.56
C GLU A 100 18.55 -7.31 10.35
N ALA A 101 18.15 -8.48 10.84
CA ALA A 101 16.75 -8.91 10.90
C ALA A 101 15.89 -7.97 11.74
N LEU A 102 14.57 -7.92 11.50
CA LEU A 102 13.65 -7.11 12.30
C LEU A 102 13.23 -7.84 13.59
N PRO A 103 13.39 -7.25 14.79
CA PRO A 103 12.81 -7.74 16.04
C PRO A 103 11.31 -8.08 15.97
N ASP A 104 10.97 -9.29 16.41
CA ASP A 104 9.61 -9.85 16.42
C ASP A 104 8.88 -9.67 17.77
N ASN A 105 9.54 -9.07 18.74
CA ASN A 105 9.20 -9.17 20.15
C ASN A 105 8.48 -7.94 20.73
N PHE A 106 8.18 -6.92 19.92
CA PHE A 106 7.33 -5.79 20.26
C PHE A 106 6.72 -5.19 18.99
N ILE A 107 5.67 -4.38 19.16
CA ILE A 107 5.04 -3.66 18.07
C ILE A 107 5.67 -2.25 17.99
N TYR A 108 6.37 -1.96 16.90
CA TYR A 108 7.00 -0.67 16.61
C TYR A 108 5.96 0.46 16.54
N ASN A 109 6.33 1.72 16.74
CA ASN A 109 5.44 2.85 16.48
C ASN A 109 6.09 3.77 15.43
N VAL A 110 5.73 3.62 14.17
CA VAL A 110 6.23 4.48 13.08
C VAL A 110 5.38 5.75 13.06
N TYR A 111 5.96 6.91 13.31
CA TYR A 111 5.37 8.23 13.13
C TYR A 111 6.09 8.95 11.99
N ALA A 112 5.52 9.04 10.81
CA ALA A 112 6.13 9.84 9.75
C ALA A 112 5.43 11.20 9.67
N LYS A 113 6.11 12.32 9.99
CA LYS A 113 5.60 13.63 9.60
C LYS A 113 6.19 13.96 8.26
N CYS A 114 5.38 13.89 7.21
CA CYS A 114 5.87 14.14 5.86
C CYS A 114 5.68 15.64 5.46
N ASP A 115 5.98 16.05 4.22
CA ASP A 115 5.75 17.44 3.69
C ASP A 115 4.72 17.44 2.53
N GLU A 116 3.87 18.45 2.25
CA GLU A 116 2.39 18.45 2.45
C GLU A 116 1.34 17.92 1.36
N THR A 117 1.49 17.95 0.01
CA THR A 117 0.84 17.21 -1.21
C THR A 117 1.16 15.70 -1.97
N ILE A 118 1.57 14.29 -1.81
CA ILE A 118 2.16 12.94 -1.08
C ILE A 118 1.83 11.95 0.29
N TYR A 119 1.67 12.29 1.64
CA TYR A 119 0.44 12.36 2.68
C TYR A 119 -0.73 13.66 2.92
N LEU A 120 -1.69 14.48 2.17
CA LEU A 120 -2.61 14.80 0.79
C LEU A 120 -2.56 14.42 -0.90
N ASN A 121 -1.53 13.88 -1.73
CA ASN A 121 -1.35 13.00 -3.00
C ASN A 121 -0.62 11.50 -3.19
N VAL A 122 0.00 10.65 -2.27
CA VAL A 122 0.20 9.09 -2.24
C VAL A 122 -0.31 8.13 -1.04
N THR A 123 -1.46 8.35 -0.36
CA THR A 123 -2.33 7.69 0.68
C THR A 123 -3.86 7.70 0.36
N SER A 124 -4.56 8.83 0.15
CA SER A 124 -5.90 9.04 -0.45
C SER A 124 -6.48 8.11 -1.50
N PHE A 125 -6.60 8.46 -2.78
CA PHE A 125 -6.90 7.53 -3.83
C PHE A 125 -5.56 6.82 -4.18
N PRO A 126 -5.29 5.63 -3.62
CA PRO A 126 -4.13 4.77 -3.93
C PRO A 126 -4.22 4.03 -5.19
N PHE A 127 -5.46 4.03 -5.64
CA PHE A 127 -5.91 3.75 -6.93
C PHE A 127 -6.56 5.08 -7.46
N LEU A 128 -6.34 5.54 -8.71
CA LEU A 128 -6.47 6.91 -9.25
C LEU A 128 -7.75 7.13 -10.11
N GLN A 129 -7.76 7.53 -11.40
CA GLN A 129 -9.01 7.92 -12.13
C GLN A 129 -9.53 7.01 -13.24
N PRO A 130 -10.80 7.17 -13.68
CA PRO A 130 -11.36 6.48 -14.80
C PRO A 130 -10.97 7.14 -16.11
N PRO A 131 -10.38 6.44 -17.07
CA PRO A 131 -10.35 4.99 -17.19
C PRO A 131 -9.05 4.24 -16.84
N ASN A 132 -7.97 4.87 -16.39
CA ASN A 132 -6.63 4.26 -16.49
C ASN A 132 -6.06 3.79 -15.15
N LYS A 133 -6.03 2.47 -14.91
CA LYS A 133 -6.21 1.95 -13.56
C LYS A 133 -4.99 1.85 -12.65
N LYS A 134 -4.10 2.84 -12.65
CA LYS A 134 -2.68 2.53 -12.64
C LYS A 134 -1.87 3.15 -11.38
N SER A 135 -1.37 2.34 -10.38
CA SER A 135 -0.41 2.38 -9.19
C SER A 135 0.21 3.66 -8.59
N ASN A 136 0.06 3.99 -7.28
CA ASN A 136 0.49 5.31 -6.74
C ASN A 136 1.84 5.28 -6.01
N ASN A 137 2.90 4.95 -6.72
CA ASN A 137 4.14 4.57 -6.08
C ASN A 137 5.14 5.72 -5.80
N GLN A 138 4.71 6.96 -5.51
CA GLN A 138 5.69 8.07 -5.54
C GLN A 138 6.53 8.29 -4.28
N PRO A 139 7.88 8.33 -4.40
CA PRO A 139 8.80 8.71 -3.32
C PRO A 139 8.59 10.12 -2.73
N PHE A 140 8.18 10.17 -1.46
CA PHE A 140 7.64 11.34 -0.77
C PHE A 140 8.34 11.84 0.49
N SER A 141 8.85 13.07 0.46
CA SER A 141 9.70 13.57 1.55
C SER A 141 9.00 13.61 2.90
N CYS A 142 9.70 13.03 3.88
CA CYS A 142 9.26 12.85 5.24
C CYS A 142 10.36 12.92 6.26
N ASN A 143 9.99 13.42 7.43
CA ASN A 143 10.71 13.24 8.67
C ASN A 143 10.08 12.05 9.41
N PHE A 144 10.57 10.85 9.08
CA PHE A 144 10.25 9.62 9.79
C PHE A 144 10.73 9.70 11.23
N THR A 145 9.91 9.21 12.16
CA THR A 145 10.21 9.04 13.58
C THR A 145 9.71 7.64 13.99
N ILE A 146 10.60 6.65 14.00
CA ILE A 146 10.26 5.26 14.33
C ILE A 146 10.65 5.00 15.79
N ILE A 147 9.66 4.64 16.61
CA ILE A 147 9.79 4.52 18.07
C ILE A 147 9.63 3.06 18.50
N THR A 148 10.67 2.53 19.14
CA THR A 148 10.68 1.25 19.87
C THR A 148 10.49 1.52 21.38
N PRO A 149 10.37 0.50 22.25
CA PRO A 149 10.31 0.71 23.70
C PRO A 149 11.55 1.40 24.31
N ASP A 150 12.65 1.47 23.56
CA ASP A 150 13.98 1.89 24.02
C ASP A 150 14.72 2.87 23.09
N THR A 151 14.22 3.14 21.87
CA THR A 151 14.87 4.03 20.88
C THR A 151 13.88 4.87 20.08
N VAL A 152 14.36 6.01 19.58
CA VAL A 152 13.66 6.86 18.61
C VAL A 152 14.60 7.10 17.43
N PHE A 153 14.32 6.46 16.29
CA PHE A 153 15.05 6.69 15.04
C PHE A 153 14.38 7.84 14.27
N GLN A 154 15.14 8.87 13.88
CA GLN A 154 14.64 9.95 13.03
C GLN A 154 15.44 10.09 11.74
N SER A 155 14.75 10.24 10.60
CA SER A 155 15.39 10.52 9.32
C SER A 155 14.46 11.25 8.36
N GLU A 156 15.04 12.18 7.60
CA GLU A 156 14.45 12.65 6.34
C GLU A 156 14.42 11.49 5.30
N GLY A 157 13.58 11.53 4.27
CA GLY A 157 13.56 10.54 3.19
C GLY A 157 12.21 10.43 2.48
N THR A 158 12.10 9.61 1.44
CA THR A 158 10.93 9.50 0.58
C THR A 158 10.05 8.24 0.78
N MET A 159 8.87 8.33 1.42
CA MET A 159 7.93 7.19 1.49
C MET A 159 7.21 6.96 0.16
N HIS A 160 6.55 5.83 -0.09
CA HIS A 160 5.67 5.64 -1.24
C HIS A 160 4.82 4.40 -1.00
N LEU A 161 4.19 3.86 -2.04
CA LEU A 161 3.33 2.69 -1.92
C LEU A 161 3.79 1.48 -2.72
N ILE A 162 3.13 0.36 -2.43
CA ILE A 162 3.27 -0.94 -3.12
C ILE A 162 1.89 -1.61 -3.17
N GLY A 163 1.15 -1.68 -4.31
CA GLY A 163 -0.31 -1.95 -4.23
C GLY A 163 -1.24 -2.43 -5.40
N PHE A 164 -1.71 -3.71 -5.39
CA PHE A 164 -2.61 -4.61 -6.19
C PHE A 164 -3.02 -6.08 -5.57
N SER A 165 -2.33 -6.85 -4.64
CA SER A 165 -2.66 -7.81 -3.45
C SER A 165 -2.48 -7.54 -1.83
N SER A 166 -1.47 -6.83 -1.18
CA SER A 166 -1.53 -5.68 -0.12
C SER A 166 -1.27 -4.04 -0.40
N ARG A 167 -2.04 -2.84 -0.17
CA ARG A 167 -3.01 -1.74 -0.84
C ARG A 167 -4.54 -1.77 -1.33
N SER A 168 -5.61 -2.21 -0.62
CA SER A 168 -6.80 -2.86 -1.28
C SER A 168 -8.22 -2.35 -1.10
N TYR A 169 -8.87 -2.48 0.05
CA TYR A 169 -8.49 -2.37 1.43
C TYR A 169 -7.70 -1.06 1.63
N LYS A 170 -7.58 -0.51 2.84
CA LYS A 170 -7.38 0.93 3.04
C LYS A 170 -6.15 1.40 3.85
N LYS A 171 -5.24 0.48 4.18
CA LYS A 171 -4.22 0.50 5.26
C LYS A 171 -2.80 0.55 4.70
N LEU A 172 -2.48 1.66 4.05
CA LEU A 172 -1.17 1.99 3.45
C LEU A 172 -0.05 0.95 3.52
N SER A 173 -0.03 -0.10 2.70
CA SER A 173 1.20 -0.81 2.35
C SER A 173 2.17 0.20 1.73
N TRP A 174 3.02 0.73 2.60
CA TRP A 174 4.03 1.74 2.32
C TRP A 174 5.32 1.08 1.83
N SER A 175 6.16 1.89 1.22
CA SER A 175 7.56 1.63 0.99
C SER A 175 8.32 2.89 1.40
N ILE A 176 8.76 2.95 2.66
CA ILE A 176 9.54 4.07 3.20
C ILE A 176 10.96 3.98 2.68
N LYS A 177 11.40 4.95 1.86
CA LYS A 177 12.80 5.14 1.47
C LYS A 177 13.44 6.19 2.38
N PHE A 178 14.50 5.88 3.10
CA PHE A 178 15.19 6.88 3.93
C PHE A 178 16.22 7.68 3.11
N SER A 179 16.61 8.85 3.62
CA SER A 179 17.71 9.65 3.08
C SER A 179 19.01 8.83 2.96
N ASP A 180 19.95 9.28 2.13
CA ASP A 180 21.26 8.62 2.14
C ASP A 180 22.09 8.90 3.40
N LYS A 181 21.76 9.96 4.14
CA LYS A 181 22.45 10.40 5.36
C LYS A 181 22.11 9.55 6.59
N ASN A 182 20.87 9.09 6.72
CA ASN A 182 20.44 8.24 7.85
C ASN A 182 19.48 7.14 7.37
N LYS A 183 19.66 5.90 7.87
CA LYS A 183 19.05 4.68 7.31
C LYS A 183 18.61 3.73 8.42
N PHE A 184 17.34 3.32 8.41
CA PHE A 184 16.74 2.51 9.49
C PHE A 184 17.31 1.08 9.48
N MET A 185 18.09 0.73 10.51
CA MET A 185 18.79 -0.57 10.61
C MET A 185 19.52 -0.94 9.30
N GLY A 186 20.15 0.06 8.65
CA GLY A 186 20.88 -0.07 7.38
C GLY A 186 20.03 -0.08 6.10
N ARG A 187 18.72 -0.31 6.24
CA ARG A 187 17.75 -0.29 5.14
C ARG A 187 17.64 1.12 4.58
N LYS A 188 17.89 1.25 3.28
CA LYS A 188 17.51 2.46 2.53
C LYS A 188 16.02 2.45 2.20
N THR A 189 15.37 1.28 2.20
CA THR A 189 13.95 1.13 1.90
C THR A 189 13.34 0.04 2.78
N ILE A 190 12.22 0.31 3.46
CA ILE A 190 11.40 -0.69 4.17
C ILE A 190 10.00 -0.72 3.57
N LYS A 191 9.37 -1.89 3.50
CA LYS A 191 7.93 -1.98 3.29
C LYS A 191 7.20 -1.80 4.62
N LEU A 192 6.03 -1.19 4.61
CA LEU A 192 4.99 -1.50 5.59
C LEU A 192 3.93 -2.29 4.81
N ARG A 193 3.34 -3.34 5.38
CA ARG A 193 2.32 -4.14 4.68
C ARG A 193 1.07 -4.29 5.52
N GLY A 194 -0.09 -4.11 4.91
CA GLY A 194 -1.32 -4.10 5.69
C GLY A 194 -1.72 -5.47 6.23
N ASN A 195 -1.85 -6.49 5.38
CA ASN A 195 -2.20 -7.89 5.73
C ASN A 195 -3.46 -8.21 6.58
N ALA A 196 -4.14 -7.24 7.14
CA ALA A 196 -5.41 -6.83 6.57
C ALA A 196 -6.47 -7.87 6.11
N ASN A 197 -6.08 -8.59 5.07
CA ASN A 197 -6.86 -9.49 4.27
C ASN A 197 -6.97 -10.85 4.97
N ASP A 198 -6.02 -11.10 5.83
CA ASP A 198 -6.03 -12.14 6.78
C ASP A 198 -6.83 -11.71 8.02
N VAL A 199 -7.97 -12.38 8.22
CA VAL A 199 -8.80 -12.29 9.44
C VAL A 199 -8.02 -12.65 10.72
N SER A 200 -6.84 -13.24 10.59
CA SER A 200 -5.93 -13.55 11.69
C SER A 200 -4.72 -12.61 11.82
N LEU A 201 -4.43 -11.76 10.83
CA LEU A 201 -3.23 -10.89 10.78
C LEU A 201 -1.89 -11.59 11.09
N MET A 202 -1.75 -12.86 10.70
CA MET A 202 -0.61 -13.75 11.00
C MET A 202 -0.13 -14.58 9.81
N ARG A 203 -0.86 -14.68 8.69
CA ARG A 203 -0.58 -15.52 7.50
C ARG A 203 0.78 -15.24 6.87
N GLU A 204 1.02 -14.04 6.34
CA GLU A 204 2.34 -13.70 5.77
C GLU A 204 3.44 -13.77 6.84
N LYS A 205 3.17 -13.36 8.09
CA LYS A 205 4.16 -13.42 9.18
C LYS A 205 4.57 -14.86 9.52
N LEU A 206 3.65 -15.82 9.42
CA LEU A 206 3.93 -17.24 9.57
C LEU A 206 4.62 -17.81 8.33
N ALA A 207 4.12 -17.52 7.13
CA ALA A 207 4.67 -18.02 5.88
C ALA A 207 6.12 -17.56 5.67
N THR A 208 6.39 -16.25 5.76
CA THR A 208 7.76 -15.69 5.72
C THR A 208 8.67 -16.32 6.79
N LYS A 209 8.13 -16.64 7.97
CA LYS A 209 8.90 -17.36 9.01
C LYS A 209 9.21 -18.81 8.60
N ILE A 210 8.35 -19.50 7.87
CA ILE A 210 8.61 -20.86 7.36
C ILE A 210 9.72 -20.83 6.29
N TYR A 211 9.61 -19.99 5.25
CA TYR A 211 10.66 -19.88 4.21
C TYR A 211 12.03 -19.50 4.79
N THR A 212 12.10 -18.43 5.60
CA THR A 212 13.35 -18.02 6.27
C THR A 212 13.87 -19.05 7.28
N THR A 213 13.01 -19.94 7.77
CA THR A 213 13.40 -21.06 8.65
C THR A 213 14.09 -22.16 7.84
N VAL A 214 13.55 -22.56 6.68
CA VAL A 214 14.15 -23.59 5.78
C VAL A 214 15.28 -23.08 4.89
N GLY A 215 15.71 -21.82 5.08
CA GLY A 215 16.89 -21.24 4.44
C GLY A 215 16.63 -20.48 3.14
N ILE A 216 15.37 -20.21 2.81
CA ILE A 216 14.97 -19.46 1.61
C ILE A 216 14.85 -17.96 1.91
N PRO A 217 15.42 -17.08 1.06
CA PRO A 217 15.32 -15.64 1.19
C PRO A 217 13.93 -15.19 0.76
N THR A 218 13.29 -14.38 1.61
CA THR A 218 12.02 -13.70 1.32
C THR A 218 11.98 -12.42 2.14
N GLN A 219 10.98 -11.58 1.94
CA GLN A 219 10.82 -10.32 2.66
C GLN A 219 10.47 -10.60 4.13
N GLU A 220 11.39 -10.31 5.07
CA GLU A 220 11.04 -10.39 6.49
C GLU A 220 10.03 -9.29 6.87
N VAL A 221 9.09 -9.64 7.74
CA VAL A 221 8.08 -8.74 8.32
C VAL A 221 8.02 -8.90 9.84
N SER A 222 7.79 -7.82 10.59
CA SER A 222 7.43 -7.75 12.02
C SER A 222 6.25 -6.76 12.17
N TYR A 223 5.76 -6.43 13.36
CA TYR A 223 4.56 -5.58 13.55
C TYR A 223 4.85 -4.11 13.87
N THR A 224 4.01 -3.19 13.40
CA THR A 224 4.02 -1.78 13.82
C THR A 224 2.62 -1.19 14.03
N ARG A 225 2.45 -0.33 15.04
CA ARG A 225 1.44 0.73 15.04
C ARG A 225 1.95 1.82 14.12
N LEU A 226 1.34 1.97 12.95
CA LEU A 226 1.72 3.05 12.08
C LEU A 226 0.95 4.33 12.44
N PHE A 227 1.57 5.47 12.21
CA PHE A 227 1.04 6.83 12.27
C PHE A 227 1.78 7.63 11.19
N ILE A 228 1.08 8.46 10.44
CA ILE A 228 1.72 9.41 9.52
C ILE A 228 0.92 10.71 9.67
N ASN A 229 1.54 11.89 9.81
CA ASN A 229 0.87 13.19 10.09
C ASN A 229 -0.09 13.29 11.28
N GLY A 230 0.22 12.65 12.41
CA GLY A 230 -0.68 12.64 13.58
C GLY A 230 -2.01 11.94 13.26
N ASP A 231 -1.90 10.99 12.37
CA ASP A 231 -2.97 10.32 11.70
C ASP A 231 -2.60 8.80 11.86
N THR A 232 -3.20 8.11 12.84
CA THR A 232 -2.90 6.72 13.26
C THR A 232 -3.49 5.59 12.41
N TYR A 233 -2.63 4.74 11.87
CA TYR A 233 -2.89 3.60 10.98
C TYR A 233 -3.07 2.25 11.68
N GLY A 234 -2.98 2.23 13.00
CA GLY A 234 -2.98 1.04 13.86
C GLY A 234 -2.09 -0.11 13.36
N LEU A 235 -2.51 -1.36 13.57
CA LEU A 235 -1.60 -2.53 13.53
C LEU A 235 -1.24 -3.02 12.12
N TYR A 236 0.02 -2.98 11.79
CA TYR A 236 0.61 -3.30 10.49
C TYR A 236 1.69 -4.37 10.57
N TYR A 237 2.14 -4.84 9.40
CA TYR A 237 3.54 -5.27 9.26
C TYR A 237 4.48 -4.12 8.88
N ILE A 238 5.72 -4.19 9.36
CA ILE A 238 6.93 -3.47 8.93
C ILE A 238 7.95 -4.50 8.43
N GLY A 239 8.57 -4.29 7.27
CA GLY A 239 9.33 -5.33 6.59
C GLY A 239 10.31 -4.88 5.51
N ASP A 240 10.88 -5.84 4.80
CA ASP A 240 11.90 -5.64 3.77
C ASP A 240 11.36 -5.19 2.40
N SER A 241 12.19 -4.46 1.65
CA SER A 241 11.99 -4.17 0.23
C SER A 241 13.13 -4.81 -0.57
N THR A 242 12.82 -5.67 -1.55
CA THR A 242 13.74 -6.48 -2.36
C THR A 242 14.57 -5.71 -3.40
N ASN A 243 14.85 -4.42 -3.14
CA ASN A 243 15.73 -3.61 -3.99
C ASN A 243 17.20 -4.08 -3.97
N LYS A 244 18.04 -3.54 -4.85
CA LYS A 244 19.46 -3.91 -4.99
C LYS A 244 20.30 -3.83 -3.72
N ARG A 245 19.94 -2.97 -2.75
CA ARG A 245 20.59 -2.96 -1.43
C ARG A 245 20.15 -4.14 -0.56
N TRP A 246 18.91 -4.61 -0.66
CA TRP A 246 18.49 -5.86 -0.03
C TRP A 246 19.18 -7.06 -0.70
N LEU A 247 19.22 -7.12 -2.04
CA LEU A 247 19.98 -8.15 -2.76
C LEU A 247 21.43 -8.19 -2.25
N GLY A 248 22.18 -7.09 -2.36
CA GLY A 248 23.54 -7.02 -1.82
C GLY A 248 23.64 -7.37 -0.33
N SER A 249 22.87 -6.73 0.56
CA SER A 249 23.07 -6.84 2.02
C SER A 249 22.45 -8.08 2.68
N TYR A 250 21.49 -8.75 2.02
CA TYR A 250 20.70 -9.86 2.58
C TYR A 250 20.91 -11.17 1.80
N LEU A 251 21.01 -11.12 0.47
CA LEU A 251 21.24 -12.28 -0.40
C LEU A 251 22.73 -12.57 -0.64
N HIS A 252 23.56 -11.52 -0.77
CA HIS A 252 25.02 -11.63 -0.92
C HIS A 252 25.80 -11.40 0.40
N GLY A 253 25.25 -10.58 1.31
CA GLY A 253 25.84 -10.27 2.62
C GLY A 253 26.71 -9.00 2.67
N ASP A 254 26.89 -8.28 1.56
CA ASP A 254 27.58 -6.98 1.50
C ASP A 254 26.73 -5.93 0.77
N PRO A 255 26.40 -4.76 1.38
CA PRO A 255 25.78 -3.62 0.70
C PRO A 255 26.56 -3.01 -0.49
N LYS A 256 27.72 -3.57 -0.85
CA LYS A 256 28.54 -3.24 -2.04
C LYS A 256 28.68 -4.38 -3.07
N ALA A 257 28.12 -5.56 -2.84
CA ALA A 257 28.15 -6.64 -3.83
C ALA A 257 27.52 -6.15 -5.16
N SER A 258 28.12 -6.53 -6.30
CA SER A 258 27.51 -6.25 -7.61
C SER A 258 26.33 -7.20 -7.80
N ILE A 259 25.20 -6.66 -8.25
CA ILE A 259 23.98 -7.43 -8.43
C ILE A 259 23.78 -7.79 -9.90
N GLY A 260 23.17 -8.95 -10.15
CA GLY A 260 22.78 -9.33 -11.50
C GLY A 260 21.38 -8.83 -11.83
N PHE A 261 20.68 -9.55 -12.70
CA PHE A 261 19.39 -9.12 -13.25
C PHE A 261 18.25 -9.84 -12.52
N SER A 262 17.36 -9.07 -11.89
CA SER A 262 16.11 -9.56 -11.29
C SER A 262 14.95 -9.40 -12.26
N TYR A 263 14.13 -10.44 -12.41
CA TYR A 263 12.92 -10.44 -13.22
C TYR A 263 11.75 -11.03 -12.41
N LYS A 264 10.74 -10.22 -12.09
CA LYS A 264 9.53 -10.70 -11.40
C LYS A 264 8.74 -11.66 -12.28
N LEU A 265 8.30 -12.74 -11.65
CA LEU A 265 7.27 -13.64 -12.16
C LEU A 265 5.91 -13.16 -11.64
N LEU A 266 4.93 -13.08 -12.53
CA LEU A 266 3.68 -12.34 -12.33
C LEU A 266 2.46 -13.17 -12.78
N SER A 267 1.23 -12.81 -12.37
CA SER A 267 0.06 -13.70 -12.39
C SER A 267 -1.24 -13.01 -12.83
N SER A 268 -1.41 -13.02 -14.12
CA SER A 268 -2.34 -12.20 -14.86
C SER A 268 -3.40 -12.99 -15.66
N PRO A 269 -4.54 -13.44 -15.09
CA PRO A 269 -5.63 -14.12 -15.81
C PRO A 269 -5.96 -13.62 -17.26
N GLY A 270 -5.22 -14.10 -18.26
CA GLY A 270 -5.24 -13.55 -19.61
C GLY A 270 -4.60 -14.35 -20.76
N ASN A 271 -3.34 -14.82 -20.68
CA ASN A 271 -2.51 -15.02 -21.90
C ASN A 271 -1.42 -16.13 -22.00
N ARG A 272 -0.17 -16.03 -21.45
CA ARG A 272 0.70 -17.22 -21.17
C ARG A 272 1.41 -17.15 -19.80
N TYR A 273 1.83 -18.29 -19.20
CA TYR A 273 2.32 -18.54 -17.82
C TYR A 273 3.81 -18.31 -17.57
N ALA A 274 4.25 -18.21 -16.30
CA ALA A 274 5.68 -18.14 -15.92
C ALA A 274 6.33 -19.52 -15.97
N ASP A 275 5.93 -20.18 -17.06
CA ASP A 275 6.29 -21.47 -17.58
C ASP A 275 7.77 -21.54 -17.94
N LEU A 276 8.48 -20.42 -18.02
CA LEU A 276 9.90 -20.30 -18.35
C LEU A 276 10.27 -20.95 -19.70
N ARG A 277 9.31 -21.01 -20.63
CA ARG A 277 9.51 -21.49 -22.00
C ARG A 277 10.47 -20.60 -22.79
N TYR A 278 11.27 -21.24 -23.63
CA TYR A 278 12.07 -20.56 -24.64
C TYR A 278 11.21 -20.16 -25.84
N LEU A 279 11.34 -18.89 -26.24
CA LEU A 279 10.55 -18.27 -27.30
C LEU A 279 11.40 -17.94 -28.53
N GLY A 280 12.74 -17.90 -28.36
CA GLY A 280 13.70 -17.43 -29.34
C GLY A 280 14.78 -16.54 -28.73
N ASP A 281 15.81 -16.19 -29.51
CA ASP A 281 16.88 -15.28 -29.08
C ASP A 281 16.49 -13.80 -29.16
N ASN A 282 15.40 -13.48 -29.85
CA ASN A 282 14.86 -12.13 -29.89
C ASN A 282 14.27 -11.78 -28.53
N TYR A 283 15.03 -11.04 -27.71
CA TYR A 283 14.65 -10.62 -26.37
C TYR A 283 13.27 -9.92 -26.30
N LYS A 284 12.85 -9.28 -27.40
CA LYS A 284 11.56 -8.62 -27.51
C LYS A 284 10.38 -9.59 -27.45
N LEU A 285 10.61 -10.89 -27.62
CA LEU A 285 9.59 -11.92 -27.42
C LEU A 285 9.20 -12.02 -25.94
N TYR A 286 10.14 -12.31 -25.02
CA TYR A 286 9.88 -12.34 -23.57
C TYR A 286 9.24 -11.04 -23.06
N LYS A 287 9.59 -9.92 -23.69
CA LYS A 287 9.03 -8.61 -23.37
C LYS A 287 7.61 -8.35 -23.91
N LYS A 288 7.21 -9.01 -25.01
CA LYS A 288 5.97 -8.77 -25.77
C LYS A 288 4.91 -9.83 -25.58
N ILE A 289 5.32 -11.10 -25.47
CA ILE A 289 4.51 -12.12 -24.81
C ILE A 289 4.16 -11.53 -23.43
N GLY A 290 5.22 -11.09 -22.73
CA GLY A 290 5.20 -10.30 -21.53
C GLY A 290 5.80 -11.02 -20.33
N SER A 291 6.43 -12.17 -20.42
CA SER A 291 6.47 -13.12 -19.31
C SER A 291 7.26 -12.78 -18.01
N TYR A 292 7.92 -11.62 -17.88
CA TYR A 292 8.96 -11.39 -16.87
C TYR A 292 9.28 -9.89 -16.59
N GLU A 293 8.67 -9.24 -15.61
CA GLU A 293 8.95 -7.81 -15.35
C GLU A 293 10.38 -7.59 -14.82
N VAL A 294 11.25 -6.97 -15.63
CA VAL A 294 12.58 -6.50 -15.21
C VAL A 294 12.44 -5.62 -13.96
N ASP A 295 13.10 -6.00 -12.87
CA ASP A 295 13.01 -5.35 -11.57
C ASP A 295 14.25 -4.51 -11.24
N GLU A 296 15.37 -5.17 -10.95
CA GLU A 296 16.64 -4.57 -10.51
C GLU A 296 17.83 -5.09 -11.33
N PHE A 297 18.83 -4.24 -11.54
CA PHE A 297 20.14 -4.56 -12.13
C PHE A 297 21.20 -3.52 -11.75
N ASP A 298 22.48 -3.83 -12.00
CA ASP A 298 23.63 -2.97 -11.66
C ASP A 298 23.61 -1.62 -12.41
N ASP A 299 23.95 -0.51 -11.71
CA ASP A 299 23.95 0.85 -12.27
C ASP A 299 24.95 1.06 -13.42
N SER A 300 25.87 0.11 -13.64
CA SER A 300 26.82 0.13 -14.76
C SER A 300 26.22 -0.28 -16.12
N ILE A 301 25.02 -0.85 -16.14
CA ILE A 301 24.31 -1.22 -17.38
C ILE A 301 23.54 -0.02 -17.95
N ASP A 302 23.67 0.26 -19.25
CA ASP A 302 22.84 1.28 -19.89
C ASP A 302 21.36 0.85 -19.87
N LYS A 303 20.54 1.55 -19.09
CA LYS A 303 19.09 1.37 -19.00
C LYS A 303 18.34 1.48 -20.35
N ASN A 304 18.97 2.06 -21.37
CA ASN A 304 18.42 2.15 -22.73
C ASN A 304 18.78 0.94 -23.61
N ASP A 305 19.79 0.15 -23.23
CA ASP A 305 20.14 -1.10 -23.91
C ASP A 305 19.21 -2.23 -23.45
N GLU A 306 17.98 -2.20 -23.97
CA GLU A 306 17.02 -3.28 -23.79
C GLU A 306 17.58 -4.64 -24.24
N ALA A 307 18.57 -4.71 -25.14
CA ALA A 307 19.13 -5.98 -25.56
C ALA A 307 19.96 -6.61 -24.43
N THR A 308 20.86 -5.85 -23.82
CA THR A 308 21.63 -6.32 -22.66
C THR A 308 20.74 -6.64 -21.47
N ILE A 309 19.72 -5.82 -21.19
CA ILE A 309 18.83 -6.01 -20.02
C ILE A 309 17.98 -7.28 -20.13
N TRP A 310 17.50 -7.64 -21.33
CA TRP A 310 16.58 -8.77 -21.53
C TRP A 310 17.27 -10.07 -22.00
N THR A 311 18.55 -10.01 -22.39
CA THR A 311 19.33 -11.20 -22.81
C THR A 311 19.53 -12.25 -21.71
N PRO A 312 19.79 -11.92 -20.42
CA PRO A 312 19.96 -12.93 -19.37
C PRO A 312 18.71 -13.81 -19.20
N LEU A 313 17.53 -13.22 -19.12
CA LEU A 313 16.26 -13.95 -19.14
C LEU A 313 16.10 -14.84 -20.38
N ALA A 314 16.37 -14.32 -21.59
CA ALA A 314 16.33 -15.10 -22.82
C ALA A 314 17.36 -16.26 -22.82
N LYS A 315 18.51 -16.06 -22.15
CA LYS A 315 19.53 -17.08 -21.91
C LYS A 315 19.03 -18.13 -20.91
N PHE A 316 18.33 -17.76 -19.84
CA PHE A 316 17.78 -18.70 -18.87
C PHE A 316 16.80 -19.67 -19.52
N THR A 317 15.75 -19.15 -20.17
CA THR A 317 14.73 -19.98 -20.81
C THR A 317 15.33 -20.84 -21.93
N LYS A 318 16.33 -20.33 -22.67
CA LYS A 318 17.08 -21.11 -23.67
C LYS A 318 17.93 -22.22 -23.07
N LEU A 319 18.54 -22.01 -21.90
CA LEU A 319 19.28 -23.05 -21.19
C LEU A 319 18.32 -24.10 -20.63
N TYR A 320 17.14 -23.69 -20.15
CA TYR A 320 16.11 -24.60 -19.66
C TYR A 320 15.47 -25.43 -20.78
N ASP A 321 15.09 -24.84 -21.91
CA ASP A 321 14.58 -25.54 -23.11
C ASP A 321 15.60 -26.54 -23.68
N LYS A 322 16.90 -26.17 -23.70
CA LYS A 322 17.98 -27.09 -24.03
C LYS A 322 18.17 -28.20 -22.99
N TRP A 323 17.94 -27.89 -21.71
CA TRP A 323 18.00 -28.87 -20.64
C TRP A 323 16.89 -29.90 -20.83
N VAL A 324 15.63 -29.47 -20.96
CA VAL A 324 14.48 -30.34 -21.25
C VAL A 324 14.73 -31.19 -22.49
N LYS A 325 15.09 -30.57 -23.63
CA LYS A 325 15.29 -31.30 -24.90
C LYS A 325 16.44 -32.29 -24.91
N LYS A 326 17.35 -32.26 -23.94
CA LYS A 326 18.43 -33.25 -23.79
C LYS A 326 18.19 -34.21 -22.62
N TYR A 327 17.76 -33.70 -21.47
CA TYR A 327 17.86 -34.37 -20.18
C TYR A 327 16.52 -34.74 -19.53
N GLN A 328 15.36 -34.38 -20.09
CA GLN A 328 14.04 -34.68 -19.49
C GLN A 328 13.86 -36.16 -19.13
N ASN A 329 14.46 -37.05 -19.93
CA ASN A 329 14.42 -38.51 -19.76
C ASN A 329 15.79 -39.10 -19.37
N ASP A 330 16.76 -38.28 -18.98
CA ASP A 330 18.14 -38.69 -18.66
C ASP A 330 18.29 -38.80 -17.14
N THR A 331 18.13 -40.00 -16.61
CA THR A 331 18.12 -40.28 -15.16
C THR A 331 19.52 -40.35 -14.53
N SER A 332 20.46 -39.55 -15.04
CA SER A 332 21.86 -39.48 -14.61
C SER A 332 22.17 -38.14 -13.91
N ASP A 333 23.16 -38.16 -13.02
CA ASP A 333 23.57 -36.97 -12.25
C ASP A 333 24.04 -35.83 -13.17
N GLU A 334 24.50 -36.13 -14.38
CA GLU A 334 24.79 -35.16 -15.43
C GLU A 334 23.60 -34.23 -15.76
N ALA A 335 22.36 -34.70 -15.62
CA ALA A 335 21.17 -33.86 -15.75
C ALA A 335 21.07 -32.83 -14.61
N ILE A 336 21.33 -33.27 -13.37
CA ILE A 336 21.34 -32.41 -12.17
C ILE A 336 22.48 -31.39 -12.26
N GLU A 337 23.70 -31.84 -12.60
CA GLU A 337 24.84 -30.94 -12.79
C GLU A 337 24.58 -29.93 -13.92
N ALA A 338 23.98 -30.36 -15.03
CA ALA A 338 23.70 -29.48 -16.17
C ALA A 338 22.70 -28.36 -15.79
N LEU A 339 21.75 -28.66 -14.90
CA LEU A 339 20.82 -27.70 -14.35
C LEU A 339 21.50 -26.78 -13.32
N GLN A 340 22.27 -27.33 -12.38
CA GLN A 340 23.00 -26.58 -11.35
C GLN A 340 23.97 -25.54 -11.91
N LYS A 341 24.53 -25.79 -13.11
CA LYS A 341 25.39 -24.86 -13.86
C LYS A 341 24.67 -23.57 -14.32
N PHE A 342 23.35 -23.47 -14.16
CA PHE A 342 22.60 -22.22 -14.37
C PHE A 342 21.37 -22.01 -13.47
N LEU A 343 20.96 -22.95 -12.63
CA LEU A 343 19.82 -22.81 -11.71
C LEU A 343 20.17 -23.35 -10.31
N ASN A 344 19.88 -22.57 -9.28
CA ASN A 344 19.93 -23.02 -7.88
C ASN A 344 18.74 -23.93 -7.58
N ILE A 345 18.81 -25.17 -8.06
CA ILE A 345 17.71 -26.15 -7.98
C ILE A 345 17.29 -26.42 -6.53
N GLU A 346 18.22 -26.49 -5.58
CA GLU A 346 17.90 -26.72 -4.16
C GLU A 346 17.07 -25.59 -3.55
N ALA A 347 17.26 -24.35 -3.99
CA ALA A 347 16.40 -23.23 -3.59
C ALA A 347 14.98 -23.39 -4.17
N VAL A 348 14.86 -23.79 -5.44
CA VAL A 348 13.56 -24.02 -6.10
C VAL A 348 12.80 -25.18 -5.44
N LEU A 349 13.42 -26.33 -5.20
CA LEU A 349 12.73 -27.48 -4.60
C LEU A 349 12.27 -27.22 -3.17
N ARG A 350 13.03 -26.43 -2.39
CA ARG A 350 12.61 -25.94 -1.05
C ARG A 350 11.44 -24.96 -1.11
N ILE A 351 11.36 -24.11 -2.13
CA ILE A 351 10.18 -23.25 -2.37
C ILE A 351 8.96 -24.14 -2.62
N LEU A 352 9.03 -25.04 -3.61
CA LEU A 352 7.94 -25.97 -3.93
C LEU A 352 7.51 -26.78 -2.69
N ALA A 353 8.45 -27.33 -1.92
CA ALA A 353 8.13 -28.11 -0.72
C ALA A 353 7.41 -27.29 0.37
N VAL A 354 7.73 -26.01 0.54
CA VAL A 354 6.98 -25.09 1.41
C VAL A 354 5.58 -24.81 0.84
N GLU A 355 5.46 -24.61 -0.47
CA GLU A 355 4.19 -24.28 -1.12
C GLU A 355 3.19 -25.45 -1.10
N SER A 356 3.66 -26.69 -1.23
CA SER A 356 2.83 -27.88 -0.95
C SER A 356 2.20 -27.87 0.44
N LEU A 357 2.86 -27.31 1.44
CA LEU A 357 2.42 -27.34 2.83
C LEU A 357 1.55 -26.14 3.21
N ILE A 358 1.91 -24.93 2.77
CA ILE A 358 1.15 -23.71 3.10
C ILE A 358 0.02 -23.41 2.10
N MET A 359 0.01 -24.06 0.92
CA MET A 359 -0.90 -23.80 -0.20
C MET A 359 -1.12 -22.29 -0.47
N PRO A 360 -0.07 -21.55 -0.87
CA PRO A 360 -0.19 -20.13 -1.18
C PRO A 360 -0.75 -19.99 -2.60
N LEU A 361 -1.88 -19.30 -2.70
CA LEU A 361 -2.79 -19.44 -3.84
C LEU A 361 -2.46 -18.53 -5.04
N ASP A 362 -1.42 -17.71 -4.95
CA ASP A 362 -0.96 -16.76 -5.97
C ASP A 362 0.59 -16.69 -6.02
N ASN A 363 1.27 -17.77 -5.61
CA ASN A 363 2.74 -17.89 -5.54
C ASN A 363 3.31 -18.88 -6.59
N PHE A 364 4.57 -19.30 -6.41
CA PHE A 364 5.41 -19.87 -7.46
C PHE A 364 4.95 -21.23 -8.01
N TRP A 365 4.24 -22.04 -7.24
CA TRP A 365 3.77 -23.33 -7.75
C TRP A 365 2.44 -23.21 -8.49
N LEU A 366 1.36 -22.77 -7.84
CA LEU A 366 0.01 -22.77 -8.43
C LEU A 366 -0.17 -21.76 -9.57
N ILE A 367 0.45 -20.58 -9.46
CA ILE A 367 0.24 -19.46 -10.40
C ILE A 367 1.58 -18.85 -10.86
N MET A 368 2.69 -19.51 -10.54
CA MET A 368 4.04 -19.16 -10.98
C MET A 368 4.45 -17.69 -10.74
N SER A 369 3.95 -17.10 -9.66
CA SER A 369 4.01 -15.65 -9.41
C SER A 369 4.47 -15.29 -8.00
N ASN A 370 4.34 -14.01 -7.64
CA ASN A 370 4.77 -13.42 -6.37
C ASN A 370 6.21 -13.86 -6.00
N SER A 371 7.08 -13.92 -7.01
CA SER A 371 8.46 -14.42 -6.91
C SER A 371 9.37 -13.78 -7.96
N ASP A 372 10.63 -13.51 -7.63
CA ASP A 372 11.64 -13.03 -8.58
C ASP A 372 12.49 -14.18 -9.13
N LEU A 373 12.71 -14.23 -10.44
CA LEU A 373 13.84 -14.94 -11.06
C LEU A 373 15.06 -14.00 -11.06
N TYR A 374 15.98 -14.21 -10.12
CA TYR A 374 17.21 -13.42 -10.00
C TYR A 374 18.43 -14.15 -10.56
N TYR A 375 19.15 -13.53 -11.49
CA TYR A 375 20.50 -13.95 -11.88
C TYR A 375 21.53 -13.43 -10.87
N ASP A 376 22.26 -14.33 -10.25
CA ASP A 376 23.37 -14.04 -9.36
C ASP A 376 24.71 -14.00 -10.14
N PRO A 377 25.44 -12.86 -10.15
CA PRO A 377 26.68 -12.73 -10.91
C PRO A 377 27.91 -13.28 -10.15
N GLU A 378 27.81 -13.50 -8.83
CA GLU A 378 28.88 -14.07 -8.01
C GLU A 378 28.83 -15.60 -8.03
N ARG A 379 27.62 -16.17 -8.09
CA ARG A 379 27.34 -17.61 -8.22
C ARG A 379 27.16 -18.07 -9.68
N GLU A 380 27.05 -17.13 -10.61
CA GLU A 380 26.88 -17.32 -12.07
C GLU A 380 25.63 -18.14 -12.48
N ASN A 381 24.62 -18.22 -11.60
CA ASN A 381 23.38 -18.98 -11.78
C ASN A 381 22.13 -18.19 -11.40
N TYR A 382 20.95 -18.73 -11.70
CA TYR A 382 19.66 -18.10 -11.41
C TYR A 382 19.00 -18.74 -10.17
N THR A 383 18.21 -17.99 -9.41
CA THR A 383 17.40 -18.49 -8.29
C THR A 383 16.01 -17.88 -8.31
N ILE A 384 15.05 -18.57 -7.71
CA ILE A 384 13.73 -18.00 -7.40
C ILE A 384 13.76 -17.38 -6.00
N ILE A 385 13.10 -16.23 -5.81
CA ILE A 385 12.98 -15.51 -4.53
C ILE A 385 11.50 -15.18 -4.28
N PRO A 386 10.78 -15.93 -3.42
CA PRO A 386 9.36 -15.71 -3.18
C PRO A 386 9.10 -14.48 -2.29
N TYR A 387 7.94 -13.87 -2.45
CA TYR A 387 7.42 -12.79 -1.61
C TYR A 387 5.87 -12.84 -1.57
N ASP A 388 5.25 -11.87 -0.90
CA ASP A 388 3.79 -11.67 -0.83
C ASP A 388 2.96 -12.91 -0.49
N LEU A 389 3.23 -13.49 0.68
CA LEU A 389 2.74 -14.80 1.08
C LEU A 389 1.38 -14.77 1.82
N ASP A 390 0.51 -13.83 1.49
CA ASP A 390 -0.70 -13.54 2.29
C ASP A 390 -1.91 -14.44 1.97
N GLN A 391 -1.89 -15.14 0.82
CA GLN A 391 -2.87 -16.19 0.48
C GLN A 391 -2.52 -17.57 1.05
N SER A 392 -1.42 -17.69 1.80
CA SER A 392 -1.07 -18.90 2.53
C SER A 392 -2.19 -19.36 3.47
N PHE A 393 -2.21 -20.65 3.80
CA PHE A 393 -3.20 -21.28 4.68
C PHE A 393 -4.63 -21.05 4.15
N ARG A 394 -4.82 -21.31 2.85
CA ARG A 394 -6.05 -21.08 2.07
C ARG A 394 -6.47 -19.59 1.94
N GLY A 395 -5.70 -18.63 2.45
CA GLY A 395 -6.00 -17.20 2.32
C GLY A 395 -7.42 -16.88 2.79
N SER A 396 -8.25 -16.32 1.91
CA SER A 396 -9.73 -16.48 2.01
C SER A 396 -10.42 -16.36 0.64
N TRP A 397 -9.78 -16.88 -0.41
CA TRP A 397 -10.41 -17.06 -1.72
C TRP A 397 -11.41 -18.22 -1.67
N ASP A 398 -12.40 -18.19 -2.57
CA ASP A 398 -13.19 -19.36 -2.93
C ASP A 398 -12.68 -19.82 -4.31
N ILE A 399 -12.10 -21.02 -4.35
CA ILE A 399 -11.05 -21.36 -5.34
C ILE A 399 -11.61 -22.38 -6.31
N SER A 400 -11.87 -21.96 -7.55
CA SER A 400 -12.25 -22.86 -8.65
C SER A 400 -11.04 -23.51 -9.34
N THR A 401 -9.84 -22.94 -9.17
CA THR A 401 -8.60 -23.32 -9.86
C THR A 401 -7.90 -24.53 -9.22
N ILE A 402 -8.37 -25.02 -8.07
CA ILE A 402 -7.89 -26.24 -7.40
C ILE A 402 -9.08 -27.13 -7.09
N ASN A 403 -8.94 -28.45 -7.25
CA ASN A 403 -10.09 -29.36 -7.27
C ASN A 403 -10.85 -29.33 -5.93
N PRO A 404 -12.10 -28.81 -5.88
CA PRO A 404 -12.80 -28.53 -4.63
C PRO A 404 -13.17 -29.79 -3.84
N THR A 405 -13.02 -30.99 -4.43
CA THR A 405 -13.31 -32.27 -3.78
C THR A 405 -12.11 -32.85 -3.00
N ASN A 406 -10.87 -32.55 -3.40
CA ASN A 406 -9.68 -33.18 -2.82
C ASN A 406 -8.47 -32.26 -2.59
N TYR A 407 -8.49 -30.97 -2.98
CA TYR A 407 -7.32 -30.07 -2.93
C TYR A 407 -6.55 -30.11 -1.60
N ILE A 408 -7.25 -30.07 -0.47
CA ILE A 408 -6.65 -30.04 0.87
C ILE A 408 -5.91 -31.34 1.21
N SER A 409 -6.36 -32.46 0.63
CA SER A 409 -5.77 -33.81 0.79
C SER A 409 -4.75 -34.19 -0.28
N ASP A 410 -4.69 -33.48 -1.39
CA ASP A 410 -3.71 -33.71 -2.45
C ASP A 410 -2.43 -32.91 -2.18
N CYS A 411 -1.39 -33.58 -1.68
CA CYS A 411 -0.15 -32.90 -1.31
C CYS A 411 0.61 -32.27 -2.49
N ILE A 412 0.47 -32.83 -3.71
CA ILE A 412 1.35 -32.54 -4.86
C ILE A 412 0.57 -32.02 -6.07
N THR A 413 -0.40 -32.78 -6.57
CA THR A 413 -1.10 -32.49 -7.83
C THR A 413 -2.26 -31.51 -7.68
N TRP A 414 -2.40 -30.88 -6.51
CA TRP A 414 -3.41 -29.86 -6.22
C TRP A 414 -3.33 -28.63 -7.13
N VAL A 415 -2.15 -28.35 -7.71
CA VAL A 415 -1.97 -27.29 -8.70
C VAL A 415 -2.40 -27.70 -10.10
N ASN A 416 -2.20 -28.98 -10.45
CA ASN A 416 -2.44 -29.52 -11.79
C ASN A 416 -3.95 -29.74 -12.08
N HIS A 417 -4.87 -29.05 -11.39
CA HIS A 417 -6.31 -29.24 -11.59
C HIS A 417 -6.73 -28.82 -12.99
N ASP A 418 -6.20 -27.70 -13.48
CA ASP A 418 -6.60 -27.08 -14.74
C ASP A 418 -5.38 -26.65 -15.58
N GLU A 419 -4.55 -27.64 -15.94
CA GLU A 419 -3.34 -27.51 -16.79
C GLU A 419 -3.56 -26.94 -18.20
N LYS A 420 -4.81 -26.63 -18.58
CA LYS A 420 -5.10 -25.87 -19.81
C LYS A 420 -4.81 -24.40 -19.65
N GLU A 421 -5.10 -23.92 -18.44
CA GLU A 421 -4.91 -22.54 -18.02
C GLU A 421 -3.63 -22.39 -17.24
N TYR A 422 -3.47 -23.14 -16.15
CA TYR A 422 -2.26 -23.18 -15.34
C TYR A 422 -1.27 -24.21 -15.91
N GLU A 423 -0.73 -23.98 -17.12
CA GLU A 423 0.21 -24.94 -17.72
C GLU A 423 1.61 -24.81 -17.11
N HIS A 424 1.89 -25.67 -16.14
CA HIS A 424 3.06 -25.62 -15.26
C HIS A 424 4.37 -26.10 -15.92
N TYR A 425 4.70 -25.68 -17.15
CA TYR A 425 5.81 -26.25 -17.96
C TYR A 425 7.10 -26.48 -17.17
N PHE A 426 7.62 -25.45 -16.49
CA PHE A 426 8.87 -25.53 -15.72
C PHE A 426 8.77 -26.47 -14.52
N THR A 427 7.75 -26.34 -13.67
CA THR A 427 7.63 -27.16 -12.45
C THR A 427 7.24 -28.60 -12.77
N ASN A 428 6.36 -28.84 -13.76
CA ASN A 428 6.07 -30.19 -14.25
C ASN A 428 7.31 -30.84 -14.86
N HIS A 429 8.04 -30.16 -15.76
CA HIS A 429 9.23 -30.77 -16.37
C HIS A 429 10.35 -31.03 -15.35
N LEU A 430 10.48 -30.21 -14.31
CA LEU A 430 11.37 -30.51 -13.17
C LEU A 430 10.90 -31.73 -12.37
N LEU A 431 9.61 -31.85 -12.06
CA LEU A 431 9.08 -32.90 -11.18
C LEU A 431 8.74 -34.22 -11.89
N GLU A 432 8.67 -34.23 -13.22
CA GLU A 432 8.69 -35.44 -14.05
C GLU A 432 10.06 -36.14 -14.01
N HIS A 433 11.15 -35.40 -13.80
CA HIS A 433 12.51 -35.95 -13.78
C HIS A 433 12.77 -36.73 -12.47
N PRO A 434 12.97 -38.06 -12.51
CA PRO A 434 12.90 -38.89 -11.30
C PRO A 434 13.89 -38.51 -10.18
N GLN A 435 15.09 -38.08 -10.53
CA GLN A 435 16.09 -37.67 -9.53
C GLN A 435 15.73 -36.33 -8.88
N ILE A 436 15.22 -35.36 -9.65
CA ILE A 436 14.77 -34.06 -9.13
C ILE A 436 13.55 -34.26 -8.23
N LYS A 437 12.62 -35.15 -8.63
CA LYS A 437 11.47 -35.51 -7.83
C LYS A 437 11.86 -36.13 -6.49
N ASN A 438 12.81 -37.07 -6.47
CA ASN A 438 13.34 -37.66 -5.24
C ASN A 438 14.00 -36.62 -4.31
N ARG A 439 14.76 -35.65 -4.87
CA ARG A 439 15.30 -34.52 -4.09
C ARG A 439 14.20 -33.70 -3.44
N TYR A 440 13.16 -33.35 -4.22
CA TYR A 440 11.99 -32.63 -3.73
C TYR A 440 11.28 -33.39 -2.59
N ASP A 441 11.12 -34.72 -2.71
CA ASP A 441 10.39 -35.52 -1.72
C ASP A 441 11.13 -35.60 -0.38
N ILE A 442 12.45 -35.73 -0.41
CA ILE A 442 13.31 -35.67 0.80
C ILE A 442 13.17 -34.32 1.49
N ILE A 443 13.18 -33.22 0.72
CA ILE A 443 13.02 -31.86 1.24
C ILE A 443 11.62 -31.67 1.84
N LEU A 444 10.55 -32.12 1.17
CA LEU A 444 9.17 -32.07 1.68
C LEU A 444 9.05 -32.83 3.01
N SER A 445 9.63 -34.03 3.09
CA SER A 445 9.57 -34.87 4.30
C SER A 445 10.21 -34.17 5.51
N GLU A 446 11.43 -33.64 5.35
CA GLU A 446 12.11 -32.91 6.43
C GLU A 446 11.36 -31.64 6.86
N ILE A 447 10.68 -30.94 5.95
CA ILE A 447 9.90 -29.75 6.30
C ILE A 447 8.59 -30.14 7.00
N VAL A 448 7.87 -31.19 6.57
CA VAL A 448 6.56 -31.56 7.12
C VAL A 448 6.62 -32.26 8.48
N TYR A 449 7.72 -32.95 8.78
CA TYR A 449 7.94 -33.59 10.08
C TYR A 449 8.60 -32.67 11.13
N ASN A 450 9.26 -31.57 10.72
CA ASN A 450 9.93 -30.64 11.64
C ASN A 450 9.31 -29.23 11.67
N THR A 451 9.35 -28.51 10.55
CA THR A 451 8.96 -27.08 10.48
C THR A 451 7.45 -26.89 10.45
N PHE A 452 6.72 -27.83 9.84
CA PHE A 452 5.26 -27.80 9.67
C PHE A 452 4.51 -28.81 10.57
N ASP A 453 5.13 -29.21 11.69
CA ASP A 453 4.41 -29.92 12.74
C ASP A 453 3.29 -29.03 13.34
N SER A 454 2.16 -29.65 13.72
CA SER A 454 1.01 -28.89 14.20
C SER A 454 1.26 -28.23 15.55
N ASP A 455 1.93 -28.88 16.50
CA ASP A 455 2.18 -28.28 17.81
C ASP A 455 3.25 -27.18 17.68
N VAL A 456 4.28 -27.39 16.86
CA VAL A 456 5.28 -26.36 16.52
C VAL A 456 4.63 -25.10 15.94
N VAL A 457 3.79 -25.23 14.91
CA VAL A 457 3.19 -24.08 14.23
C VAL A 457 2.08 -23.44 15.06
N THR A 458 1.20 -24.22 15.71
CA THR A 458 0.09 -23.64 16.50
C THR A 458 0.55 -22.97 17.79
N ASN A 459 1.64 -23.43 18.43
CA ASN A 459 2.25 -22.69 19.53
C ASN A 459 2.82 -21.34 19.05
N TYR A 460 3.42 -21.30 17.86
CA TYR A 460 3.89 -20.04 17.27
C TYR A 460 2.72 -19.09 16.99
N ILE A 461 1.64 -19.56 16.34
CA ILE A 461 0.44 -18.75 16.06
C ILE A 461 -0.22 -18.27 17.35
N THR A 462 -0.43 -19.13 18.34
CA THR A 462 -1.10 -18.76 19.60
C THR A 462 -0.30 -17.70 20.36
N LYS A 463 1.03 -17.81 20.34
CA LYS A 463 1.93 -16.79 20.88
C LYS A 463 1.85 -15.50 20.05
N LEU A 464 1.96 -15.58 18.73
CA LEU A 464 1.88 -14.41 17.84
C LEU A 464 0.57 -13.64 18.06
N ALA A 465 -0.56 -14.36 18.14
CA ALA A 465 -1.87 -13.82 18.43
C ALA A 465 -1.91 -13.04 19.75
N SER A 466 -1.29 -13.54 20.83
CA SER A 466 -1.29 -12.82 22.11
C SER A 466 -0.32 -11.64 22.19
N VAL A 467 0.56 -11.43 21.19
CA VAL A 467 1.24 -10.13 21.00
C VAL A 467 0.26 -9.11 20.48
N ILE A 468 -0.49 -9.50 19.45
CA ILE A 468 -1.27 -8.58 18.66
C ILE A 468 -2.71 -8.44 19.13
N ARG A 469 -3.27 -9.33 19.97
CA ARG A 469 -4.73 -9.41 20.20
C ARG A 469 -5.37 -8.10 20.64
N ASP A 470 -4.76 -7.39 21.57
CA ASP A 470 -5.28 -6.08 22.01
C ASP A 470 -5.09 -5.04 20.89
N ASP A 471 -3.98 -5.13 20.15
CA ASP A 471 -3.74 -4.48 18.86
C ASP A 471 -4.58 -5.03 17.68
N VAL A 472 -5.47 -6.04 17.90
CA VAL A 472 -6.44 -6.61 16.95
C VAL A 472 -7.87 -6.29 17.36
N GLU A 473 -8.19 -6.14 18.65
CA GLU A 473 -9.35 -5.32 19.02
C GLU A 473 -9.09 -3.86 18.65
N TRP A 474 -7.82 -3.44 18.73
CA TRP A 474 -7.30 -2.38 17.91
C TRP A 474 -7.49 -2.74 16.44
N ASN A 475 -7.01 -3.76 15.73
CA ASN A 475 -7.49 -4.06 14.35
C ASN A 475 -9.01 -4.46 14.21
N VAL A 476 -9.94 -3.85 14.98
CA VAL A 476 -11.35 -3.55 14.69
C VAL A 476 -11.76 -2.12 15.15
N LYS A 477 -11.62 -1.70 16.41
CA LYS A 477 -11.85 -0.28 16.85
C LYS A 477 -10.69 0.67 16.58
N ALA A 478 -9.62 0.07 16.12
CA ALA A 478 -8.65 0.50 15.17
C ALA A 478 -8.59 -0.41 13.86
N SER A 479 -9.65 -0.99 13.26
CA SER A 479 -9.74 -1.42 11.82
C SER A 479 -10.99 -0.96 11.03
N GLU A 480 -11.91 -0.25 11.66
CA GLU A 480 -13.18 0.31 11.15
C GLU A 480 -13.11 1.77 10.61
N ASN A 481 -13.30 2.80 11.43
CA ASN A 481 -13.06 4.24 11.25
C ASN A 481 -11.67 4.84 10.92
N LEU A 482 -11.01 4.31 9.90
CA LEU A 482 -10.05 5.08 9.09
C LEU A 482 -10.91 5.63 7.91
N LYS A 483 -10.60 6.80 7.35
CA LYS A 483 -11.37 7.92 6.82
C LYS A 483 -10.76 8.63 5.56
N ILE A 484 -9.85 7.99 4.78
CA ILE A 484 -8.96 8.58 3.72
C ILE A 484 -9.91 8.60 2.51
N GLY A 485 -9.64 9.42 1.51
CA GLY A 485 -9.15 8.93 0.25
C GLY A 485 -9.93 8.05 -0.69
N TYR A 486 -10.53 7.01 -0.14
CA TYR A 486 -10.14 5.65 -0.46
C TYR A 486 -11.34 4.77 -0.11
N ASP A 487 -12.22 4.36 -1.04
CA ASP A 487 -13.52 3.78 -0.64
C ASP A 487 -14.19 2.54 -1.32
N GLY A 488 -13.67 1.30 -1.32
CA GLY A 488 -14.36 -0.01 -1.58
C GLY A 488 -14.25 -1.02 -0.43
N LYS A 489 -14.65 -2.36 -0.50
CA LYS A 489 -14.36 -3.80 0.13
C LYS A 489 -14.94 -4.62 1.51
N VAL A 490 -14.85 -4.36 2.87
CA VAL A 490 -14.45 -5.00 4.21
C VAL A 490 -14.77 -6.40 4.75
N LYS A 491 -13.80 -6.83 5.59
CA LYS A 491 -13.97 -7.65 6.78
C LYS A 491 -13.39 -6.88 7.97
N SER A 492 -14.28 -6.18 8.67
CA SER A 492 -14.26 -5.99 10.09
C SER A 492 -14.66 -7.39 10.48
N PHE A 493 -13.62 -8.17 10.77
CA PHE A 493 -13.80 -9.42 11.43
C PHE A 493 -13.91 -9.04 12.90
N THR A 494 -15.00 -9.43 13.55
CA THR A 494 -15.10 -9.23 15.00
C THR A 494 -13.87 -9.86 15.68
N LEU A 495 -13.51 -9.37 16.87
CA LEU A 495 -12.46 -9.99 17.68
C LEU A 495 -12.75 -11.50 17.91
N SER A 496 -14.03 -11.89 17.94
CA SER A 496 -14.45 -13.29 18.00
C SER A 496 -14.14 -14.10 16.72
N GLN A 497 -14.06 -13.47 15.54
CA GLN A 497 -13.60 -14.11 14.29
C GLN A 497 -12.08 -14.22 14.25
N PHE A 498 -11.35 -13.22 14.76
CA PHE A 498 -9.90 -13.33 15.00
C PHE A 498 -9.60 -14.50 15.96
N ASP A 499 -10.22 -14.52 17.15
CA ASP A 499 -10.06 -15.59 18.13
C ASP A 499 -10.36 -16.97 17.51
N LYS A 500 -11.47 -17.09 16.74
CA LYS A 500 -11.84 -18.35 16.06
C LYS A 500 -10.86 -18.76 14.94
N SER A 501 -10.06 -17.85 14.38
CA SER A 501 -9.12 -18.16 13.29
C SER A 501 -7.94 -19.03 13.73
N TYR A 502 -7.67 -19.13 15.04
CA TYR A 502 -6.61 -19.98 15.60
C TYR A 502 -7.04 -20.86 16.79
N THR A 503 -8.25 -20.69 17.35
CA THR A 503 -8.74 -21.49 18.51
C THR A 503 -9.83 -22.52 18.19
N LYS A 504 -10.45 -22.46 17.00
CA LYS A 504 -11.43 -23.47 16.55
C LYS A 504 -10.73 -24.83 16.39
N THR A 505 -11.46 -25.91 16.66
CA THR A 505 -10.87 -27.25 16.80
C THR A 505 -11.53 -28.26 15.87
N TYR A 506 -10.76 -28.74 14.89
CA TYR A 506 -11.14 -29.88 14.06
C TYR A 506 -11.30 -31.16 14.90
N LYS A 507 -12.07 -32.13 14.40
CA LYS A 507 -12.14 -33.49 14.93
C LYS A 507 -12.01 -34.48 13.78
N LYS A 508 -10.90 -35.23 13.78
CA LYS A 508 -10.53 -36.22 12.76
C LYS A 508 -11.69 -37.17 12.46
N GLY A 509 -12.01 -37.32 11.17
CA GLY A 509 -13.14 -38.13 10.70
C GLY A 509 -14.48 -37.39 10.56
N LYS A 510 -14.55 -36.07 10.84
CA LYS A 510 -15.69 -35.24 10.41
C LYS A 510 -15.54 -34.78 8.97
N ALA A 511 -16.69 -34.59 8.30
CA ALA A 511 -16.79 -34.02 6.97
C ALA A 511 -16.10 -32.64 6.90
N ILE A 512 -15.35 -32.44 5.82
CA ILE A 512 -14.53 -31.25 5.56
C ILE A 512 -15.45 -30.04 5.37
N THR A 513 -15.16 -28.93 6.06
CA THR A 513 -16.00 -27.72 5.99
C THR A 513 -15.39 -26.66 5.08
N SER A 514 -16.24 -25.80 4.49
CA SER A 514 -15.78 -24.75 3.58
C SER A 514 -15.14 -23.55 4.29
N SER A 515 -14.76 -23.62 5.58
CA SER A 515 -13.94 -22.60 6.25
C SER A 515 -13.04 -23.13 7.36
N TYR A 516 -11.75 -23.27 7.05
CA TYR A 516 -10.73 -23.69 8.00
C TYR A 516 -10.26 -22.55 8.90
N ASP A 517 -9.98 -22.87 10.15
CA ASP A 517 -9.03 -22.12 10.99
C ASP A 517 -7.61 -22.64 10.73
N PHE A 518 -6.60 -21.97 11.27
CA PHE A 518 -5.21 -22.41 11.09
C PHE A 518 -4.95 -23.84 11.57
N LYS A 519 -5.46 -24.24 12.74
CA LYS A 519 -5.16 -25.58 13.27
C LYS A 519 -5.82 -26.65 12.42
N GLU A 520 -7.07 -26.47 12.03
CA GLU A 520 -7.77 -27.35 11.09
C GLU A 520 -7.01 -27.47 9.76
N PHE A 521 -6.48 -26.36 9.22
CA PHE A 521 -5.66 -26.42 8.00
C PHE A 521 -4.35 -27.19 8.22
N ILE A 522 -3.58 -26.88 9.27
CA ILE A 522 -2.26 -27.49 9.52
C ILE A 522 -2.39 -28.98 9.88
N ASP A 523 -3.37 -29.35 10.69
CA ASP A 523 -3.68 -30.75 11.03
C ASP A 523 -3.97 -31.56 9.77
N ILE A 524 -4.91 -31.09 8.94
CA ILE A 524 -5.34 -31.81 7.74
C ILE A 524 -4.21 -31.85 6.71
N ARG A 525 -3.61 -30.69 6.38
CA ARG A 525 -2.60 -30.60 5.32
C ARG A 525 -1.31 -31.31 5.67
N GLY A 526 -0.87 -31.16 6.92
CA GLY A 526 0.29 -31.86 7.45
C GLY A 526 0.09 -33.38 7.46
N ASP A 527 -1.08 -33.88 7.84
CA ASP A 527 -1.35 -35.33 7.85
C ASP A 527 -1.33 -35.94 6.46
N TYR A 528 -1.93 -35.29 5.46
CA TYR A 528 -1.90 -35.80 4.08
C TYR A 528 -0.50 -35.71 3.44
N CYS A 529 0.28 -34.67 3.72
CA CYS A 529 1.66 -34.60 3.24
C CYS A 529 2.61 -35.54 3.98
N ARG A 530 2.43 -35.79 5.28
CA ARG A 530 3.15 -36.86 6.01
C ARG A 530 2.80 -38.25 5.48
N ALA A 531 1.53 -38.50 5.14
CA ALA A 531 1.13 -39.74 4.50
C ALA A 531 1.73 -39.90 3.09
N TYR A 532 1.94 -38.80 2.37
CA TYR A 532 2.62 -38.79 1.07
C TYR A 532 4.12 -39.10 1.18
N THR A 533 4.83 -38.53 2.17
CA THR A 533 6.28 -38.75 2.34
C THR A 533 6.65 -39.89 3.28
N ALA A 534 5.70 -40.72 3.70
CA ALA A 534 5.89 -41.75 4.73
C ALA A 534 6.99 -42.78 4.42
N ASP A 535 7.16 -43.13 3.13
CA ASP A 535 8.13 -44.11 2.64
C ASP A 535 9.38 -43.45 2.01
N VAL A 536 9.59 -42.14 2.19
CA VAL A 536 10.71 -41.39 1.62
C VAL A 536 11.97 -41.53 2.48
N ASP A 537 13.06 -42.03 1.88
CA ASP A 537 14.36 -42.17 2.54
C ASP A 537 15.13 -40.84 2.61
N THR A 538 15.10 -40.17 3.77
CA THR A 538 15.86 -38.93 4.01
C THR A 538 17.32 -39.17 4.44
N SER A 539 17.87 -40.38 4.24
CA SER A 539 19.27 -40.69 4.60
C SER A 539 20.32 -39.95 3.75
N ASP A 540 19.98 -39.50 2.53
CA ASP A 540 20.86 -38.64 1.73
C ASP A 540 20.84 -37.18 2.21
N LYS A 541 21.81 -36.88 3.09
CA LYS A 541 21.99 -35.54 3.66
C LYS A 541 22.70 -34.55 2.73
N SER A 542 23.10 -34.95 1.52
CA SER A 542 23.69 -34.02 0.54
C SER A 542 22.68 -32.97 0.08
N ILE A 543 21.40 -33.35 0.01
CA ILE A 543 20.24 -32.53 -0.42
C ILE A 543 19.77 -31.58 0.69
N ILE A 544 19.71 -32.13 1.91
CA ILE A 544 19.20 -31.45 3.12
C ILE A 544 20.06 -30.23 3.50
N GLY A 545 21.33 -30.22 3.07
CA GLY A 545 22.31 -29.21 3.43
C GLY A 545 23.12 -29.65 4.63
N SER A 546 23.97 -30.66 4.44
CA SER A 546 25.15 -30.88 5.27
C SER A 546 26.33 -31.35 4.41
N GLY A 547 26.60 -30.62 3.32
CA GLY A 547 27.65 -30.93 2.33
C GLY A 547 28.42 -29.68 1.92
N SER A 548 29.73 -29.67 2.16
CA SER A 548 30.59 -28.52 1.82
C SER A 548 30.86 -28.44 0.32
N SER A 549 30.67 -27.26 -0.27
CA SER A 549 31.12 -26.92 -1.62
C SER A 549 31.36 -25.42 -1.78
N THR A 550 32.44 -24.92 -1.16
CA THR A 550 32.91 -23.55 -1.33
C THR A 550 33.48 -23.32 -2.73
N VAL A 551 32.70 -22.74 -3.64
CA VAL A 551 33.21 -22.21 -4.91
C VAL A 551 33.83 -20.82 -4.68
N SER A 552 35.02 -20.81 -4.09
CA SER A 552 35.78 -19.59 -3.84
C SER A 552 36.41 -19.04 -5.13
N LYS A 553 35.69 -18.17 -5.85
CA LYS A 553 36.29 -17.27 -6.86
C LYS A 553 36.96 -16.08 -6.16
N THR A 554 38.11 -16.31 -5.55
CA THR A 554 38.95 -15.25 -4.98
C THR A 554 39.50 -14.35 -6.08
N GLN A 555 38.84 -13.22 -6.37
CA GLN A 555 39.45 -12.15 -7.16
C GLN A 555 40.22 -11.18 -6.26
N THR A 556 41.54 -11.20 -6.41
CA THR A 556 42.47 -10.33 -5.71
C THR A 556 42.36 -8.90 -6.23
N TYR A 557 41.91 -7.96 -5.38
CA TYR A 557 41.97 -6.52 -5.69
C TYR A 557 43.43 -6.05 -5.74
N SER A 558 44.06 -6.17 -6.91
CA SER A 558 45.37 -5.59 -7.18
C SER A 558 45.24 -4.06 -7.27
N SER A 559 45.73 -3.36 -6.26
CA SER A 559 45.72 -1.90 -6.20
C SER A 559 46.69 -1.29 -7.21
N THR A 560 46.23 -1.03 -8.44
CA THR A 560 47.03 -0.36 -9.47
C THR A 560 47.15 1.13 -9.17
N SER A 561 48.29 1.53 -8.61
CA SER A 561 48.59 2.92 -8.27
C SER A 561 48.76 3.80 -9.51
N VAL A 562 47.81 4.70 -9.76
CA VAL A 562 48.00 5.82 -10.71
C VAL A 562 48.91 6.86 -10.06
N LYS A 563 49.99 7.26 -10.74
CA LYS A 563 50.91 8.28 -10.26
C LYS A 563 50.42 9.68 -10.65
N GLU A 564 50.34 10.58 -9.67
CA GLU A 564 50.35 12.03 -9.94
C GLU A 564 51.76 12.49 -10.29
N GLN A 565 51.92 13.29 -11.35
CA GLN A 565 52.78 14.50 -11.37
C GLN A 565 52.55 15.33 -12.66
N PRO A 566 52.97 16.62 -12.74
CA PRO A 566 51.98 17.68 -12.56
C PRO A 566 51.93 18.70 -13.72
N THR A 567 50.92 19.57 -13.71
CA THR A 567 50.84 20.74 -14.61
C THR A 567 50.52 22.02 -13.82
N SER A 568 51.04 23.16 -14.27
CA SER A 568 51.30 24.33 -13.42
C SER A 568 50.12 25.28 -13.20
N THR A 569 50.02 25.77 -11.95
CA THR A 569 49.17 26.88 -11.56
C THR A 569 49.60 28.19 -12.21
N LYS A 570 48.64 29.02 -12.64
CA LYS A 570 48.83 30.47 -12.75
C LYS A 570 47.65 31.19 -12.08
N VAL A 571 47.92 31.78 -10.93
CA VAL A 571 46.99 32.66 -10.21
C VAL A 571 47.16 34.08 -10.72
N VAL A 572 46.04 34.79 -10.92
CA VAL A 572 46.02 36.25 -11.00
C VAL A 572 45.18 36.75 -9.84
N THR A 573 45.81 37.49 -8.93
CA THR A 573 45.18 38.01 -7.71
C THR A 573 44.73 39.44 -7.93
N THR A 574 43.51 39.78 -7.48
CA THR A 574 43.16 41.13 -7.06
C THR A 574 42.52 41.06 -5.69
N SER A 575 42.92 41.99 -4.81
CA SER A 575 42.61 41.95 -3.37
C SER A 575 41.90 43.22 -2.94
N SER A 576 40.93 43.09 -2.04
CA SER A 576 40.54 44.17 -1.13
C SER A 576 40.18 43.60 0.24
N THR A 577 40.94 44.01 1.25
CA THR A 577 40.66 43.75 2.66
C THR A 577 39.78 44.86 3.24
N LEU A 578 38.99 44.55 4.27
CA LEU A 578 38.82 45.44 5.43
C LEU A 578 38.20 44.69 6.62
N SER A 579 38.41 45.24 7.82
CA SER A 579 38.14 44.60 9.12
C SER A 579 36.73 44.89 9.66
N PRO A 580 36.21 44.10 10.63
CA PRO A 580 34.91 44.37 11.24
C PRO A 580 34.93 45.58 12.18
N THR A 581 33.83 46.33 12.22
CA THR A 581 33.64 47.49 13.10
C THR A 581 32.40 47.29 13.97
N SER A 582 32.56 47.44 15.28
CA SER A 582 31.48 47.48 16.27
C SER A 582 30.92 48.89 16.43
N THR A 583 29.62 49.03 16.70
CA THR A 583 29.05 50.28 17.23
C THR A 583 28.05 49.98 18.34
N SER A 584 28.14 50.74 19.43
CA SER A 584 27.23 50.69 20.58
C SER A 584 26.82 52.10 20.96
N THR A 585 25.58 52.29 21.43
CA THR A 585 25.12 53.55 22.02
C THR A 585 24.25 53.27 23.25
N SER A 586 24.24 54.19 24.21
CA SER A 586 23.92 53.90 25.61
C SER A 586 22.71 54.65 26.19
N ILE A 587 22.05 53.96 27.13
CA ILE A 587 21.31 54.41 28.34
C ILE A 587 21.34 55.92 28.72
N PRO A 588 20.28 56.40 29.40
CA PRO A 588 20.51 57.03 30.72
C PRO A 588 19.73 56.40 31.89
N THR A 589 20.21 56.63 33.12
CA THR A 589 20.03 55.75 34.29
C THR A 589 19.28 56.40 35.46
N SER A 590 18.59 55.61 36.29
CA SER A 590 18.22 55.91 37.70
C SER A 590 17.85 54.58 38.41
N THR A 591 17.80 54.36 39.74
CA THR A 591 18.41 54.91 40.99
C THR A 591 17.99 53.95 42.13
N SER A 592 18.67 53.75 43.26
CA SER A 592 19.96 54.22 43.81
C SER A 592 20.54 53.13 44.76
N ILE A 593 21.61 53.39 45.53
CA ILE A 593 22.29 52.41 46.39
C ILE A 593 22.64 52.99 47.78
N PRO A 594 22.32 52.25 48.86
CA PRO A 594 23.14 52.24 50.08
C PRO A 594 23.42 50.82 50.64
N THR A 595 24.18 50.77 51.74
CA THR A 595 24.59 49.62 52.58
C THR A 595 24.13 49.88 54.04
N SER A 596 24.19 48.98 55.04
CA SER A 596 25.40 48.32 55.59
C SER A 596 25.14 47.16 56.59
N THR A 597 26.23 46.59 57.11
CA THR A 597 26.37 45.39 57.98
C THR A 597 26.28 45.73 59.49
N SER A 598 26.25 44.82 60.49
CA SER A 598 26.97 43.54 60.65
C SER A 598 26.54 42.69 61.88
N ILE A 599 27.02 41.42 61.93
CA ILE A 599 27.31 40.57 63.13
C ILE A 599 26.12 39.90 63.89
N PRO A 600 26.29 38.70 64.53
CA PRO A 600 25.19 37.78 64.88
C PRO A 600 25.07 37.39 66.37
N THR A 601 24.12 36.49 66.68
CA THR A 601 24.10 35.44 67.76
C THR A 601 22.88 35.48 68.69
N SER A 602 22.02 34.44 68.63
CA SER A 602 21.55 33.66 69.80
C SER A 602 20.46 32.64 69.38
N THR A 603 20.23 31.61 70.20
CA THR A 603 19.44 30.41 69.85
C THR A 603 18.33 30.15 70.86
N SER A 604 17.05 30.14 70.47
CA SER A 604 15.97 29.48 71.23
C SER A 604 14.69 29.23 70.42
N ILE A 605 14.44 27.94 70.17
CA ILE A 605 13.18 27.15 70.26
C ILE A 605 11.80 27.87 70.15
N PRO A 606 10.82 27.32 69.41
CA PRO A 606 9.71 28.08 68.84
C PRO A 606 8.39 28.08 69.64
N ILE A 607 7.47 28.97 69.25
CA ILE A 607 6.02 28.84 69.49
C ILE A 607 5.31 28.81 68.12
N SER A 608 4.40 27.85 67.94
CA SER A 608 3.71 27.61 66.66
C SER A 608 2.44 28.44 66.52
N THR A 609 2.35 29.24 65.46
CA THR A 609 1.08 29.74 64.90
C THR A 609 1.00 29.36 63.42
N SER A 610 -0.01 28.58 63.05
CA SER A 610 -0.15 28.02 61.70
C SER A 610 -0.94 28.97 60.79
N THR A 611 -0.25 29.70 59.92
CA THR A 611 -0.88 30.25 58.71
C THR A 611 -1.18 29.11 57.72
N PRO A 612 -2.38 29.05 57.13
CA PRO A 612 -2.69 28.04 56.12
C PRO A 612 -1.90 28.31 54.84
N THR A 613 -1.24 27.28 54.32
CA THR A 613 -0.60 27.31 53.00
C THR A 613 -1.67 27.43 51.91
N PRO A 614 -1.48 28.26 50.86
CA PRO A 614 -2.41 28.26 49.72
C PRO A 614 -2.38 26.89 49.03
N ILE A 615 -3.56 26.27 48.90
CA ILE A 615 -3.73 25.02 48.15
C ILE A 615 -3.65 25.38 46.66
N SER A 616 -2.76 24.72 45.92
CA SER A 616 -2.71 24.82 44.46
C SER A 616 -3.81 23.93 43.88
N SER A 617 -4.75 24.52 43.14
CA SER A 617 -5.68 23.76 42.31
C SER A 617 -4.94 23.06 41.16
N LYS A 618 -5.56 21.99 40.64
CA LYS A 618 -5.15 21.26 39.45
C LYS A 618 -5.93 21.79 38.24
N LYS A 619 -5.23 21.92 37.11
CA LYS A 619 -5.79 22.43 35.85
C LYS A 619 -5.89 21.33 34.79
N TYR A 620 -7.09 21.13 34.28
CA TYR A 620 -7.42 20.15 33.23
C TYR A 620 -7.94 20.91 32.01
N ASN A 621 -7.44 20.66 30.80
CA ASN A 621 -7.84 21.39 29.57
C ASN A 621 -8.42 20.44 28.52
N PHE A 622 -9.34 20.94 27.70
CA PHE A 622 -10.14 20.16 26.76
C PHE A 622 -10.27 20.88 25.42
N ASN A 623 -10.32 20.12 24.32
CA ASN A 623 -10.72 20.60 23.00
C ASN A 623 -11.71 19.60 22.39
N VAL A 624 -12.86 20.08 21.92
CA VAL A 624 -13.92 19.24 21.35
C VAL A 624 -14.61 19.94 20.18
N ILE A 625 -14.96 19.14 19.16
CA ILE A 625 -15.66 19.58 17.95
C ILE A 625 -17.13 19.16 18.04
N SER A 626 -18.04 20.12 17.86
CA SER A 626 -19.47 19.86 17.76
C SER A 626 -19.84 19.18 16.43
N ILE A 627 -20.82 18.29 16.47
CA ILE A 627 -21.50 17.71 15.30
C ILE A 627 -23.00 18.07 15.28
N LEU A 628 -23.39 19.05 16.11
CA LEU A 628 -24.76 19.53 16.25
C LEU A 628 -24.99 20.75 15.33
N ASP A 629 -26.08 21.48 15.58
CA ASP A 629 -26.32 22.79 14.98
C ASP A 629 -25.58 23.92 15.74
N LYS A 630 -25.39 25.07 15.08
CA LYS A 630 -24.79 26.30 15.64
C LYS A 630 -25.55 26.90 16.82
N ASP A 631 -26.81 26.54 17.02
CA ASP A 631 -27.61 26.94 18.19
C ASP A 631 -27.19 26.27 19.52
N TYR A 632 -26.33 25.24 19.50
CA TYR A 632 -25.88 24.51 20.69
C TYR A 632 -24.44 24.86 21.08
N SER A 633 -24.22 25.14 22.37
CA SER A 633 -22.87 25.21 22.96
C SER A 633 -22.45 23.87 23.58
N LEU A 634 -21.16 23.69 23.88
CA LEU A 634 -20.65 22.51 24.57
C LEU A 634 -20.10 22.84 25.97
N GLY A 635 -20.14 21.86 26.87
CA GLY A 635 -19.56 21.92 28.21
C GLY A 635 -18.99 20.56 28.65
N VAL A 636 -18.26 20.53 29.76
CA VAL A 636 -17.75 19.31 30.40
C VAL A 636 -18.51 19.05 31.71
N LYS A 637 -18.98 17.81 31.90
CA LYS A 637 -19.61 17.31 33.13
C LYS A 637 -18.67 16.33 33.84
N TYR A 638 -18.49 16.52 35.15
CA TYR A 638 -17.68 15.68 36.04
C TYR A 638 -18.12 15.89 37.50
N ASN A 639 -18.07 14.88 38.36
CA ASN A 639 -18.44 14.98 39.79
C ASN A 639 -19.77 15.75 40.04
N ASP A 640 -20.77 15.53 39.18
CA ASP A 640 -22.05 16.25 39.07
C ASP A 640 -21.98 17.79 38.85
N LYS A 641 -20.78 18.36 38.71
CA LYS A 641 -20.53 19.74 38.24
C LYS A 641 -20.62 19.78 36.70
N VAL A 642 -20.97 20.94 36.15
CA VAL A 642 -20.94 21.23 34.70
C VAL A 642 -20.19 22.54 34.47
N VAL A 643 -19.25 22.55 33.52
CA VAL A 643 -18.43 23.72 33.15
C VAL A 643 -18.57 23.96 31.64
N PRO A 644 -19.18 25.07 31.19
CA PRO A 644 -19.24 25.44 29.78
C PRO A 644 -17.85 25.63 29.15
N LEU A 645 -17.71 25.32 27.86
CA LEU A 645 -16.52 25.58 27.06
C LEU A 645 -16.75 26.78 26.13
N SER A 646 -15.68 27.48 25.77
CA SER A 646 -15.71 28.62 24.84
C SER A 646 -15.57 28.14 23.40
N SER A 647 -16.44 28.59 22.49
CA SER A 647 -16.26 28.31 21.06
C SER A 647 -15.20 29.21 20.42
N SER A 648 -14.35 28.65 19.54
CA SER A 648 -13.29 29.43 18.87
C SER A 648 -12.70 28.74 17.63
N PRO A 649 -13.24 28.99 16.41
CA PRO A 649 -14.62 29.35 16.09
C PRO A 649 -15.52 28.10 16.04
N TYR A 650 -16.84 28.25 15.89
CA TYR A 650 -17.74 27.12 15.70
C TYR A 650 -17.33 26.26 14.49
N PRO A 651 -17.34 24.91 14.56
CA PRO A 651 -17.81 24.04 15.65
C PRO A 651 -16.75 23.67 16.73
N ILE A 652 -15.60 24.33 16.78
CA ILE A 652 -14.56 24.07 17.79
C ILE A 652 -14.96 24.70 19.14
N PHE A 653 -14.81 23.96 20.23
CA PHE A 653 -14.91 24.42 21.61
C PHE A 653 -13.68 24.01 22.41
N SER A 654 -13.18 24.89 23.27
CA SER A 654 -12.08 24.60 24.20
C SER A 654 -12.25 25.32 25.53
N GLY A 655 -11.52 24.87 26.55
CA GLY A 655 -11.61 25.42 27.89
C GLY A 655 -10.84 24.61 28.92
N ALA A 656 -10.97 25.02 30.18
CA ALA A 656 -10.28 24.39 31.29
C ALA A 656 -11.15 24.30 32.55
N ILE A 657 -10.89 23.27 33.35
CA ILE A 657 -11.39 23.08 34.71
C ILE A 657 -10.22 23.34 35.66
N ASP A 658 -10.43 24.23 36.63
CA ASP A 658 -9.53 24.46 37.76
C ASP A 658 -10.22 23.95 39.04
N ASP A 659 -9.78 22.82 39.58
CA ASP A 659 -10.39 22.17 40.76
C ASP A 659 -9.32 21.53 41.66
N ASN A 660 -9.65 21.25 42.92
CA ASN A 660 -8.74 20.58 43.87
C ASN A 660 -8.85 19.05 43.79
N ASP A 661 -9.98 18.51 43.31
CA ASP A 661 -10.24 17.08 43.15
C ASP A 661 -9.43 16.46 42.00
N ASP A 662 -9.20 15.14 42.05
CA ASP A 662 -8.62 14.38 40.94
C ASP A 662 -9.69 14.01 39.89
N LEU A 663 -9.59 14.64 38.72
CA LEU A 663 -10.47 14.37 37.58
C LEU A 663 -10.07 13.06 36.90
N ASN A 664 -10.77 11.98 37.24
CA ASN A 664 -10.56 10.67 36.60
C ASN A 664 -11.47 10.46 35.38
N GLU A 665 -12.76 10.80 35.49
CA GLU A 665 -13.77 10.57 34.45
C GLU A 665 -14.59 11.85 34.18
N TYR A 666 -15.01 12.03 32.92
CA TYR A 666 -15.80 13.18 32.46
C TYR A 666 -16.65 12.83 31.23
N LYS A 667 -17.52 13.75 30.86
CA LYS A 667 -18.32 13.72 29.63
C LYS A 667 -18.46 15.10 29.02
N TYR A 668 -18.66 15.18 27.70
CA TYR A 668 -19.21 16.38 27.08
C TYR A 668 -20.75 16.43 27.19
N VAL A 669 -21.26 17.64 27.33
CA VAL A 669 -22.69 17.97 27.32
C VAL A 669 -22.97 19.06 26.29
N ALA A 670 -24.11 18.97 25.60
CA ALA A 670 -24.66 20.05 24.81
C ALA A 670 -25.52 20.95 25.69
N LEU A 671 -25.38 22.26 25.49
CA LEU A 671 -25.97 23.32 26.30
C LEU A 671 -26.91 24.20 25.46
N ASP A 672 -28.04 24.59 26.06
CA ASP A 672 -28.91 25.66 25.53
C ASP A 672 -28.30 27.06 25.74
N LYS A 673 -28.99 28.09 25.25
CA LYS A 673 -28.58 29.50 25.35
C LYS A 673 -28.60 30.02 26.80
N GLU A 674 -29.26 29.30 27.71
CA GLU A 674 -29.27 29.51 29.16
C GLU A 674 -28.25 28.63 29.91
N ASN A 675 -27.34 27.94 29.20
CA ASN A 675 -26.33 27.01 29.73
C ASN A 675 -26.88 25.77 30.46
N LYS A 676 -28.11 25.33 30.19
CA LYS A 676 -28.66 24.07 30.72
C LYS A 676 -28.29 22.89 29.82
N VAL A 677 -28.03 21.74 30.43
CA VAL A 677 -27.76 20.49 29.70
C VAL A 677 -29.01 20.01 28.96
N VAL A 678 -28.97 20.02 27.64
CA VAL A 678 -30.05 19.52 26.75
C VAL A 678 -29.73 18.15 26.13
N LYS A 679 -28.45 17.78 26.04
CA LYS A 679 -28.01 16.41 25.75
C LYS A 679 -26.72 16.12 26.49
N GLU A 680 -26.62 14.95 27.11
CA GLU A 680 -25.35 14.35 27.56
C GLU A 680 -24.85 13.37 26.50
N GLU A 681 -23.54 13.27 26.26
CA GLU A 681 -23.02 12.29 25.31
C GLU A 681 -23.09 10.85 25.85
N GLY A 682 -23.21 9.87 24.95
CA GLY A 682 -23.28 8.45 25.29
C GLY A 682 -21.96 7.86 25.82
N ILE A 683 -20.86 8.59 25.64
CA ILE A 683 -19.49 8.20 25.99
C ILE A 683 -19.16 8.67 27.41
N THR A 684 -18.59 7.80 28.25
CA THR A 684 -17.80 8.22 29.42
C THR A 684 -16.32 8.25 29.03
N ARG A 685 -15.65 9.39 29.25
CA ARG A 685 -14.24 9.61 28.92
C ARG A 685 -13.40 9.55 30.20
N LYS A 686 -12.13 9.15 30.06
CA LYS A 686 -11.13 9.23 31.13
C LYS A 686 -10.13 10.34 30.83
N TYR A 687 -9.80 11.17 31.82
CA TYR A 687 -8.83 12.24 31.60
C TYR A 687 -7.41 11.67 31.54
N SER A 688 -6.57 12.25 30.70
CA SER A 688 -5.18 11.84 30.52
C SER A 688 -4.27 13.02 30.19
N THR A 689 -2.96 12.82 30.28
CA THR A 689 -1.96 13.79 29.80
C THR A 689 -2.03 14.04 28.28
N ASN A 690 -2.78 13.23 27.52
CA ASN A 690 -3.01 13.41 26.10
C ASN A 690 -4.35 14.11 25.77
N THR A 691 -5.31 14.14 26.69
CA THR A 691 -6.60 14.84 26.51
C THR A 691 -6.45 16.31 26.04
N PRO A 692 -5.56 17.15 26.61
CA PRO A 692 -5.40 18.53 26.14
C PRO A 692 -4.64 18.66 24.81
N ARG A 693 -4.13 17.55 24.26
CA ARG A 693 -3.34 17.50 23.01
C ARG A 693 -4.15 17.06 21.80
N ILE A 694 -5.41 16.66 22.00
CA ILE A 694 -6.28 16.18 20.92
C ILE A 694 -7.54 17.03 20.78
N ASN A 695 -8.06 17.08 19.57
CA ASN A 695 -9.38 17.63 19.23
C ASN A 695 -10.39 16.49 19.26
N GLU A 696 -11.09 16.29 20.38
CA GLU A 696 -12.15 15.28 20.46
C GLU A 696 -13.38 15.69 19.64
N VAL A 697 -14.36 14.79 19.52
CA VAL A 697 -15.60 15.06 18.78
C VAL A 697 -16.78 14.67 19.69
N PHE A 698 -17.79 15.54 19.78
CA PHE A 698 -18.95 15.32 20.64
C PHE A 698 -19.68 14.02 20.25
N ASP A 699 -20.01 13.18 21.25
CA ASP A 699 -20.73 11.91 21.06
C ASP A 699 -20.00 10.90 20.15
N ARG A 700 -18.70 11.11 19.90
CA ARG A 700 -17.84 10.28 19.05
C ARG A 700 -16.47 10.08 19.72
N TYR A 701 -15.86 8.91 19.51
CA TYR A 701 -14.45 8.74 19.84
C TYR A 701 -13.56 9.42 18.79
N ASN A 702 -12.36 9.82 19.20
CA ASN A 702 -11.29 9.96 18.21
C ASN A 702 -10.87 8.56 17.79
N LYS A 703 -11.04 8.35 16.49
CA LYS A 703 -11.44 7.10 15.91
C LYS A 703 -10.26 6.71 14.98
N ASN A 704 -9.25 6.04 15.52
CA ASN A 704 -7.88 5.83 14.96
C ASN A 704 -7.67 4.32 14.67
N ILE A 705 -7.26 3.94 13.45
CA ILE A 705 -7.74 2.69 12.79
C ILE A 705 -6.80 2.06 11.72
N THR A 706 -7.17 0.92 11.13
CA THR A 706 -6.32 0.03 10.32
C THR A 706 -6.96 -0.78 9.19
N ILE A 707 -8.25 -0.86 8.89
CA ILE A 707 -8.76 -0.78 7.50
C ILE A 707 -8.26 -1.68 6.28
N SER A 708 -7.23 -2.55 6.38
CA SER A 708 -6.76 -3.65 5.50
C SER A 708 -5.97 -3.33 4.13
N GLU A 709 -5.30 -4.19 3.28
CA GLU A 709 -4.52 -3.94 1.96
C GLU A 709 -4.48 -4.92 0.66
N LEU A 710 -4.15 -4.47 -0.64
CA LEU A 710 -3.87 -4.93 -2.12
C LEU A 710 -2.47 -4.41 -2.73
N SER A 711 -1.32 -5.11 -3.04
CA SER A 711 0.17 -4.98 -3.42
C SER A 711 0.56 -5.20 -4.92
N SER A 712 1.33 -4.31 -5.58
CA SER A 712 1.43 -4.12 -7.05
C SER A 712 2.07 -5.24 -7.90
N PRO A 713 1.36 -6.22 -8.56
CA PRO A 713 1.98 -6.95 -9.68
C PRO A 713 1.98 -6.27 -11.06
N PHE A 714 1.69 -4.97 -11.20
CA PHE A 714 2.24 -4.21 -12.33
C PHE A 714 3.23 -3.16 -11.83
N LYS A 715 4.39 -3.14 -12.48
CA LYS A 715 5.45 -2.14 -12.32
C LYS A 715 4.95 -0.70 -12.27
N SER A 716 5.64 0.09 -11.43
CA SER A 716 5.68 1.54 -11.58
C SER A 716 6.39 1.99 -12.85
N MET A 717 5.71 2.81 -13.63
CA MET A 717 6.17 3.54 -14.82
C MET A 717 5.92 5.06 -14.67
N PHE A 718 5.18 5.51 -13.67
CA PHE A 718 4.92 6.89 -13.32
C PHE A 718 5.26 7.10 -11.87
N SER A 719 5.40 8.38 -11.55
CA SER A 719 5.97 8.79 -10.29
C SER A 719 4.89 8.71 -9.21
N MET A 720 3.75 9.41 -9.35
CA MET A 720 2.50 9.41 -8.56
C MET A 720 2.20 10.43 -7.37
N GLY A 721 2.95 11.52 -7.18
CA GLY A 721 2.86 12.62 -6.17
C GLY A 721 4.22 13.05 -5.53
N SER A 722 4.66 14.32 -5.51
CA SER A 722 6.10 14.69 -5.37
C SER A 722 6.92 14.51 -4.08
N SER A 723 7.33 15.61 -3.44
CA SER A 723 8.31 15.62 -2.34
C SER A 723 7.92 16.65 -1.30
N THR A 724 7.78 17.91 -1.73
CA THR A 724 7.42 19.11 -0.94
C THR A 724 5.93 19.19 -0.57
N TYR A 725 5.36 18.00 -0.47
CA TYR A 725 4.21 17.73 -1.28
C TYR A 725 3.60 16.30 -1.01
N GLN A 726 2.95 15.85 0.16
CA GLN A 726 1.99 14.78 0.84
C GLN A 726 0.33 14.31 0.45
N ARG A 727 -0.48 13.00 0.38
CA ARG A 727 -1.95 12.20 0.50
C ARG A 727 -2.95 12.08 1.73
N LEU A 728 -4.28 12.34 1.54
CA LEU A 728 -5.24 12.98 2.49
C LEU A 728 -5.82 12.10 3.61
N PRO A 729 -5.05 11.87 4.67
CA PRO A 729 -5.05 10.69 5.57
C PRO A 729 -6.38 10.06 6.07
N ASP A 730 -6.41 8.73 6.25
CA ASP A 730 -7.60 7.95 6.67
C ASP A 730 -7.71 8.04 8.17
N ASN A 731 -6.69 8.43 8.86
CA ASN A 731 -6.75 8.39 10.28
C ASN A 731 -7.70 9.47 10.81
N VAL A 732 -8.17 10.32 9.90
CA VAL A 732 -8.96 11.50 10.14
C VAL A 732 -10.08 11.71 9.12
N ILE A 733 -11.30 11.84 9.65
CA ILE A 733 -12.34 12.61 8.97
C ILE A 733 -11.98 14.03 9.30
N TYR A 734 -11.59 14.78 8.28
CA TYR A 734 -11.29 16.17 8.45
C TYR A 734 -12.57 16.92 8.78
N ASN A 735 -12.57 17.68 9.87
CA ASN A 735 -13.64 18.61 10.14
C ASN A 735 -13.28 19.86 9.32
N VAL A 736 -13.89 19.97 8.13
CA VAL A 736 -13.66 21.04 7.16
C VAL A 736 -14.69 22.12 7.44
N VAL A 737 -14.21 23.26 7.92
CA VAL A 737 -15.02 24.36 8.41
C VAL A 737 -14.70 25.58 7.58
N ALA A 738 -15.64 25.97 6.73
CA ALA A 738 -15.52 27.14 5.88
C ALA A 738 -16.34 28.30 6.47
N THR A 739 -15.67 29.43 6.72
CA THR A 739 -16.33 30.72 6.97
C THR A 739 -16.19 31.54 5.69
N CYS A 740 -17.25 31.56 4.89
CA CYS A 740 -17.29 32.18 3.56
C CYS A 740 -18.10 33.48 3.56
N ASP A 741 -17.82 34.31 2.56
CA ASP A 741 -18.64 35.45 2.17
C ASP A 741 -20.13 35.06 2.04
N GLU A 742 -21.02 35.78 2.73
CA GLU A 742 -22.44 35.40 2.86
C GLU A 742 -23.21 35.59 1.54
N ASP A 743 -22.95 36.67 0.80
CA ASP A 743 -23.58 36.95 -0.49
C ASP A 743 -23.18 35.90 -1.54
N GLY A 744 -21.88 35.60 -1.67
CA GLY A 744 -21.37 34.57 -2.58
C GLY A 744 -21.83 33.16 -2.21
N TYR A 745 -21.98 32.86 -0.92
CA TYR A 745 -22.57 31.61 -0.43
C TYR A 745 -24.07 31.52 -0.77
N ALA A 746 -24.82 32.61 -0.58
CA ALA A 746 -26.24 32.69 -0.90
C ALA A 746 -26.51 32.53 -2.40
N ASP A 747 -25.74 33.18 -3.29
CA ASP A 747 -25.89 32.97 -4.74
C ASP A 747 -25.60 31.52 -5.14
N LEU A 748 -24.49 30.94 -4.68
CA LEU A 748 -24.14 29.57 -5.06
C LEU A 748 -25.13 28.52 -4.49
N THR A 749 -25.67 28.74 -3.29
CA THR A 749 -26.68 27.86 -2.66
C THR A 749 -28.12 28.15 -3.07
N THR A 750 -28.38 29.19 -3.86
CA THR A 750 -29.69 29.47 -4.48
C THR A 750 -29.68 29.11 -5.97
N ASN A 751 -28.62 29.50 -6.67
CA ASN A 751 -28.46 29.42 -8.11
C ASN A 751 -27.32 28.48 -8.56
N PRO A 752 -27.33 27.15 -8.27
CA PRO A 752 -26.36 26.22 -8.86
C PRO A 752 -26.33 26.20 -10.39
N PHE A 753 -27.40 26.67 -11.04
CA PHE A 753 -27.50 26.88 -12.48
C PHE A 753 -28.03 28.28 -12.80
N ILE A 754 -27.42 28.94 -13.78
CA ILE A 754 -27.89 30.20 -14.36
C ILE A 754 -28.74 29.87 -15.60
N ILE A 755 -29.92 30.47 -15.71
CA ILE A 755 -30.81 30.31 -16.88
C ILE A 755 -30.18 31.07 -18.05
N SER A 756 -29.91 30.40 -19.19
CA SER A 756 -29.52 31.08 -20.42
C SER A 756 -30.73 31.43 -21.29
N SER A 757 -30.54 32.35 -22.23
CA SER A 757 -31.54 32.79 -23.21
C SER A 757 -32.05 31.71 -24.17
N SER A 758 -31.46 30.51 -24.15
CA SER A 758 -31.83 29.34 -24.97
C SER A 758 -32.58 28.25 -24.18
N SER A 759 -33.12 28.59 -23.00
CA SER A 759 -33.73 27.65 -22.03
C SER A 759 -32.78 26.58 -21.46
N SER A 760 -31.53 26.51 -21.91
CA SER A 760 -30.52 25.60 -21.36
C SER A 760 -30.00 26.11 -20.00
N LYS A 761 -29.84 25.21 -19.03
CA LYS A 761 -29.27 25.54 -17.72
C LYS A 761 -27.74 25.58 -17.81
N LYS A 762 -27.14 26.77 -17.76
CA LYS A 762 -25.69 26.94 -17.66
C LYS A 762 -25.25 26.70 -16.21
N ARG A 763 -24.07 26.14 -15.97
CA ARG A 763 -23.51 26.06 -14.61
C ARG A 763 -23.19 27.46 -14.08
N ASN A 764 -23.43 27.71 -12.79
CA ASN A 764 -22.93 28.89 -12.10
C ASN A 764 -21.45 28.68 -11.74
N GLU A 765 -20.53 29.38 -12.41
CA GLU A 765 -19.08 29.19 -12.26
C GLU A 765 -18.43 30.22 -11.32
N SER A 766 -19.24 31.07 -10.67
CA SER A 766 -18.84 32.07 -9.66
C SER A 766 -18.14 31.43 -8.44
N SER A 767 -17.37 32.23 -7.71
CA SER A 767 -16.63 31.81 -6.50
C SER A 767 -16.78 32.81 -5.36
N MET A 768 -16.90 32.32 -4.13
CA MET A 768 -16.95 33.06 -2.88
C MET A 768 -15.61 32.99 -2.16
N ASN A 769 -15.20 34.05 -1.43
CA ASN A 769 -13.98 34.02 -0.61
C ASN A 769 -14.28 33.39 0.76
N CYS A 770 -13.31 32.67 1.35
CA CYS A 770 -13.49 31.96 2.61
C CYS A 770 -12.21 31.93 3.47
N ARG A 771 -12.37 31.89 4.80
CA ARG A 771 -11.39 31.25 5.69
C ARG A 771 -11.72 29.75 5.75
N ILE A 772 -10.71 28.91 5.56
CA ILE A 772 -10.81 27.46 5.52
C ILE A 772 -10.00 26.89 6.68
N ASP A 773 -10.71 26.33 7.67
CA ASP A 773 -10.15 25.58 8.79
C ASP A 773 -10.34 24.07 8.52
N ILE A 774 -9.28 23.27 8.67
CA ILE A 774 -9.33 21.83 8.41
C ILE A 774 -8.65 21.08 9.56
N ILE A 775 -9.45 20.30 10.30
CA ILE A 775 -9.10 19.88 11.66
C ILE A 775 -9.09 18.35 11.79
N SER A 776 -7.96 17.85 12.31
CA SER A 776 -7.62 16.48 12.67
C SER A 776 -7.67 16.30 14.21
N PRO A 777 -7.73 15.07 14.74
CA PRO A 777 -7.53 14.74 16.15
C PRO A 777 -6.25 15.32 16.75
N GLU A 778 -5.17 15.51 15.97
CA GLU A 778 -3.87 15.99 16.47
C GLU A 778 -3.43 17.33 15.84
N HIS A 779 -4.02 17.75 14.71
CA HIS A 779 -3.58 18.90 13.92
C HIS A 779 -4.74 19.84 13.55
N HIS A 780 -4.47 21.15 13.52
CA HIS A 780 -5.38 22.17 13.00
C HIS A 780 -4.68 22.94 11.87
N PHE A 781 -5.17 22.79 10.65
CA PHE A 781 -4.76 23.60 9.51
C PHE A 781 -5.72 24.78 9.32
N GLN A 782 -5.20 25.95 8.92
CA GLN A 782 -5.99 27.13 8.58
C GLN A 782 -5.35 27.94 7.46
N SER A 783 -6.12 28.34 6.45
CA SER A 783 -5.73 29.29 5.38
C SER A 783 -6.90 30.18 4.97
N THR A 784 -6.63 31.30 4.30
CA THR A 784 -7.60 31.92 3.40
C THR A 784 -7.68 31.14 2.07
N GLY A 785 -8.77 31.37 1.36
CA GLY A 785 -8.99 30.80 0.05
C GLY A 785 -10.30 31.28 -0.57
N SER A 786 -10.76 30.53 -1.56
CA SER A 786 -12.08 30.68 -2.17
C SER A 786 -12.75 29.32 -2.38
N MET A 787 -14.06 29.33 -2.53
CA MET A 787 -14.87 28.15 -2.84
C MET A 787 -15.77 28.40 -4.05
N LYS A 788 -16.04 27.37 -4.85
CA LYS A 788 -17.09 27.38 -5.88
C LYS A 788 -17.73 26.02 -6.10
N LEU A 789 -18.83 25.96 -6.84
CA LEU A 789 -19.48 24.69 -7.21
C LEU A 789 -18.77 23.95 -8.35
N ILE A 790 -18.84 22.61 -8.35
CA ILE A 790 -18.27 21.72 -9.38
C ILE A 790 -19.25 20.67 -9.92
N GLY A 791 -18.90 20.09 -11.07
CA GLY A 791 -19.70 19.11 -11.81
C GLY A 791 -20.96 19.70 -12.46
N HIS A 792 -21.66 18.88 -13.26
CA HIS A 792 -22.96 19.23 -13.86
C HIS A 792 -24.12 18.40 -13.28
N SER A 793 -23.88 17.14 -12.95
CA SER A 793 -24.91 16.25 -12.38
C SER A 793 -25.00 16.35 -10.85
N THR A 794 -23.87 16.49 -10.16
CA THR A 794 -23.75 16.90 -8.74
C THR A 794 -24.65 18.08 -8.35
N ARG A 795 -24.69 19.14 -9.16
CA ARG A 795 -25.46 20.37 -8.92
C ARG A 795 -26.97 20.17 -8.89
N LYS A 796 -27.48 18.97 -9.21
CA LYS A 796 -28.90 18.62 -9.19
C LYS A 796 -29.37 18.09 -7.81
N TYR A 797 -28.48 17.98 -6.84
CA TYR A 797 -28.73 17.47 -5.48
C TYR A 797 -28.64 18.59 -4.44
N LYS A 798 -29.37 18.50 -3.32
CA LYS A 798 -29.31 19.51 -2.24
C LYS A 798 -27.93 19.55 -1.59
N LYS A 799 -27.30 18.38 -1.47
CA LYS A 799 -25.91 18.20 -1.05
C LYS A 799 -24.95 18.54 -2.21
N LEU A 800 -24.75 19.84 -2.40
CA LEU A 800 -23.95 20.44 -3.48
C LEU A 800 -22.47 20.06 -3.41
N SER A 801 -21.78 19.93 -4.55
CA SER A 801 -20.34 19.63 -4.58
C SER A 801 -19.51 20.88 -4.85
N TRP A 802 -18.42 21.07 -4.10
CA TRP A 802 -17.59 22.28 -4.10
C TRP A 802 -16.15 22.02 -4.55
N LYS A 803 -15.45 23.05 -5.01
CA LYS A 803 -14.00 23.17 -5.13
C LYS A 803 -13.53 24.23 -4.16
N ILE A 804 -12.47 23.94 -3.41
CA ILE A 804 -11.74 24.87 -2.55
C ILE A 804 -10.44 25.23 -3.27
N SER A 805 -10.06 26.51 -3.29
CA SER A 805 -8.72 26.96 -3.69
C SER A 805 -8.09 27.78 -2.57
N LEU A 806 -6.77 27.67 -2.37
CA LEU A 806 -6.07 28.17 -1.16
C LEU A 806 -4.91 29.10 -1.50
N ASP A 807 -4.88 30.26 -0.85
CA ASP A 807 -4.05 31.40 -1.26
C ASP A 807 -2.61 31.30 -0.74
N GLU A 808 -2.45 31.31 0.58
CA GLU A 808 -1.14 31.37 1.25
C GLU A 808 -0.61 29.98 1.56
N LYS A 809 -1.23 29.34 2.57
CA LYS A 809 -0.87 28.01 3.00
C LYS A 809 -1.62 27.04 2.10
N LYS A 810 -0.84 26.17 1.48
CA LYS A 810 -1.39 25.05 0.74
C LYS A 810 -1.95 24.07 1.80
N PHE A 811 -3.26 23.74 1.83
CA PHE A 811 -3.79 22.76 2.82
C PHE A 811 -3.09 21.47 2.53
N PHE A 812 -2.20 21.14 3.46
CA PHE A 812 -1.17 20.17 3.25
C PHE A 812 -0.75 20.17 1.74
N GLY A 813 -0.09 21.25 1.32
CA GLY A 813 0.54 21.33 0.01
C GLY A 813 -0.35 21.51 -1.24
N ARG A 814 -1.67 21.23 -1.15
CA ARG A 814 -2.66 21.54 -2.22
C ARG A 814 -2.96 23.03 -2.24
N LYS A 815 -2.94 23.61 -3.44
CA LYS A 815 -3.64 24.88 -3.70
C LYS A 815 -5.10 24.67 -4.13
N THR A 816 -5.52 23.42 -4.37
CA THR A 816 -6.86 23.09 -4.85
C THR A 816 -7.37 21.77 -4.26
N LEU A 817 -8.61 21.76 -3.76
CA LEU A 817 -9.35 20.56 -3.33
C LEU A 817 -10.80 20.60 -3.87
N GLU A 818 -11.54 19.51 -3.74
CA GLU A 818 -12.88 19.32 -4.28
C GLU A 818 -13.80 18.57 -3.30
N MET A 819 -14.63 19.26 -2.53
CA MET A 819 -15.70 18.65 -1.73
C MET A 819 -16.77 17.97 -2.63
N ARG A 820 -16.53 16.75 -3.09
CA ARG A 820 -17.52 15.91 -3.79
C ARG A 820 -18.61 15.48 -2.81
N GLY A 821 -19.86 15.79 -3.16
CA GLY A 821 -21.02 15.56 -2.31
C GLY A 821 -21.56 14.13 -2.31
N ILE A 822 -21.13 13.28 -3.27
CA ILE A 822 -21.49 11.84 -3.38
C ILE A 822 -23.00 11.53 -3.27
N ALA A 823 -23.84 12.52 -3.59
CA ALA A 823 -25.24 12.61 -3.13
C ALA A 823 -26.25 11.68 -3.81
N ASN A 824 -25.83 10.95 -4.86
CA ASN A 824 -26.67 9.96 -5.56
C ASN A 824 -26.45 8.52 -5.07
N GLU A 825 -25.40 8.31 -4.27
CA GLU A 825 -24.83 7.01 -3.95
C GLU A 825 -25.32 6.53 -2.57
N VAL A 826 -25.71 5.26 -2.48
CA VAL A 826 -26.38 4.71 -1.29
C VAL A 826 -25.39 4.14 -0.28
N SER A 827 -24.22 3.68 -0.74
CA SER A 827 -23.12 3.33 0.15
C SER A 827 -22.34 4.57 0.66
N LEU A 828 -22.36 5.69 -0.08
CA LEU A 828 -21.45 6.87 0.06
C LEU A 828 -20.02 6.62 -0.47
N MET A 829 -19.82 5.51 -1.15
CA MET A 829 -18.52 4.87 -1.27
C MET A 829 -18.08 4.76 -2.74
N ARG A 830 -19.00 4.47 -3.68
CA ARG A 830 -18.66 4.04 -5.07
C ARG A 830 -17.69 4.91 -5.84
N GLU A 831 -17.81 6.24 -5.78
CA GLU A 831 -16.89 7.15 -6.48
C GLU A 831 -15.44 6.89 -6.04
N LYS A 832 -15.27 6.68 -4.75
CA LYS A 832 -13.99 6.58 -4.08
C LYS A 832 -13.55 5.12 -3.92
N VAL A 833 -14.45 4.13 -4.12
CA VAL A 833 -14.09 2.74 -4.52
C VAL A 833 -13.44 2.79 -5.89
N ALA A 834 -14.09 3.51 -6.81
CA ALA A 834 -13.75 3.44 -8.21
C ALA A 834 -12.46 4.17 -8.42
N SER A 835 -12.27 5.33 -7.76
CA SER A 835 -10.94 5.90 -7.61
C SER A 835 -10.00 4.84 -7.14
N HIS A 836 -10.32 4.18 -6.02
CA HIS A 836 -9.52 3.06 -5.59
C HIS A 836 -9.57 1.77 -6.47
N LEU A 837 -10.15 1.77 -7.64
CA LEU A 837 -9.94 0.69 -8.59
C LEU A 837 -9.12 1.17 -9.77
N TYR A 838 -8.85 2.47 -9.86
CA TYR A 838 -8.11 3.09 -10.93
C TYR A 838 -6.63 3.37 -10.64
N ASN A 839 -5.98 2.70 -9.69
CA ASN A 839 -4.52 2.74 -9.46
C ASN A 839 -3.89 1.58 -8.68
N ALA A 840 -4.18 0.34 -9.10
CA ALA A 840 -3.35 -0.81 -8.69
C ALA A 840 -2.07 -0.91 -9.52
N VAL A 841 -2.15 -0.32 -10.72
CA VAL A 841 -1.49 -0.79 -11.93
C VAL A 841 -0.48 0.16 -12.75
N ASP A 842 0.01 1.37 -12.30
CA ASP A 842 0.69 2.74 -12.69
C ASP A 842 0.13 4.10 -13.48
N VAL A 843 -0.33 5.34 -13.04
CA VAL A 843 -1.51 6.19 -13.65
C VAL A 843 -2.38 7.32 -12.95
N PRO A 844 -2.09 8.65 -12.93
CA PRO A 844 -2.96 9.90 -12.79
C PRO A 844 -4.50 10.01 -12.43
N THR A 845 -4.99 11.10 -11.76
CA THR A 845 -6.25 11.13 -10.89
C THR A 845 -7.04 12.42 -10.48
N GLN A 846 -8.27 12.26 -9.93
CA GLN A 846 -8.87 12.69 -8.67
C GLN A 846 -9.25 11.35 -7.96
N GLU A 847 -8.94 10.90 -6.71
CA GLU A 847 -8.05 11.74 -4.11
C GLU A 847 -8.94 12.20 -2.87
N GLY A 848 -9.62 11.30 -2.15
CA GLY A 848 -10.56 11.78 -1.16
C GLY A 848 -9.93 12.21 0.15
N ALA A 849 -10.75 12.75 1.01
CA ALA A 849 -10.82 12.35 2.40
C ALA A 849 -12.29 12.23 2.72
N TYR A 850 -12.66 11.52 3.76
CA TYR A 850 -13.92 11.87 4.37
C TYR A 850 -13.75 13.17 5.14
N ALA A 851 -14.74 14.04 5.00
CA ALA A 851 -14.79 15.31 5.71
C ALA A 851 -16.17 15.51 6.32
N ARG A 852 -16.25 16.01 7.56
CA ARG A 852 -17.46 16.67 8.06
C ARG A 852 -17.40 18.09 7.51
N LEU A 853 -18.29 18.42 6.57
CA LEU A 853 -18.31 19.73 5.96
C LEU A 853 -19.28 20.65 6.72
N PHE A 854 -18.79 21.82 7.10
CA PHE A 854 -19.55 22.92 7.67
C PHE A 854 -19.26 24.18 6.86
N ILE A 855 -20.29 24.92 6.42
CA ILE A 855 -20.13 26.22 5.75
C ILE A 855 -21.06 27.22 6.43
N ASN A 856 -20.51 28.32 6.97
CA ASN A 856 -21.25 29.35 7.71
C ASN A 856 -22.17 28.80 8.84
N GLY A 857 -21.74 27.67 9.42
CA GLY A 857 -22.43 26.92 10.47
C GLY A 857 -23.44 25.89 9.95
N ASP A 858 -23.74 25.86 8.66
CA ASP A 858 -24.66 24.89 8.05
C ASP A 858 -23.99 23.52 7.93
N VAL A 859 -24.68 22.48 8.42
CA VAL A 859 -24.14 21.12 8.52
C VAL A 859 -24.40 20.34 7.24
N TYR A 860 -23.43 20.33 6.32
CA TYR A 860 -23.53 19.63 5.04
C TYR A 860 -23.42 18.10 5.14
N GLY A 861 -22.98 17.58 6.28
CA GLY A 861 -22.77 16.16 6.51
C GLY A 861 -21.42 15.67 6.00
N LEU A 862 -21.40 14.44 5.50
CA LEU A 862 -20.18 13.67 5.23
C LEU A 862 -19.76 13.72 3.75
N TYR A 863 -18.63 14.35 3.47
CA TYR A 863 -18.16 14.66 2.12
C TYR A 863 -16.92 13.88 1.72
N LEU A 864 -16.70 13.80 0.41
CA LEU A 864 -15.49 13.33 -0.23
C LEU A 864 -14.60 14.54 -0.62
N LEU A 865 -13.63 14.89 0.21
CA LEU A 865 -12.63 15.95 -0.01
C LEU A 865 -11.58 15.52 -1.06
N ALA A 866 -11.89 15.69 -2.34
CA ALA A 866 -11.11 15.30 -3.52
C ALA A 866 -9.93 16.26 -3.88
N ASP A 867 -9.01 15.84 -4.76
CA ASP A 867 -8.17 16.68 -5.63
C ASP A 867 -8.90 17.45 -6.72
N HIS A 868 -8.14 18.38 -7.29
CA HIS A 868 -8.29 18.83 -8.66
C HIS A 868 -7.06 18.49 -9.53
N LEU A 869 -7.27 18.07 -10.79
CA LEU A 869 -6.19 17.80 -11.77
C LEU A 869 -5.60 19.08 -12.37
N ASP A 870 -4.85 19.84 -11.58
CA ASP A 870 -4.04 20.97 -12.08
C ASP A 870 -2.67 20.51 -12.64
N LYS A 871 -1.76 21.44 -12.92
CA LYS A 871 -0.44 21.14 -13.50
C LYS A 871 0.57 20.75 -12.43
N GLU A 872 0.47 21.30 -11.22
CA GLU A 872 1.25 20.92 -10.05
C GLU A 872 0.98 19.46 -9.73
N TRP A 873 -0.30 19.09 -9.78
CA TRP A 873 -0.81 17.75 -9.84
C TRP A 873 -0.10 16.94 -10.97
N ILE A 874 -0.16 17.30 -12.26
CA ILE A 874 0.50 16.50 -13.33
C ILE A 874 2.02 16.32 -13.09
N GLY A 875 2.73 17.41 -12.77
CA GLY A 875 4.17 17.40 -12.51
C GLY A 875 4.51 16.45 -11.38
N ALA A 876 3.73 16.49 -10.31
CA ALA A 876 3.82 15.54 -9.23
C ALA A 876 3.56 14.12 -9.73
N TYR A 877 2.32 13.76 -10.09
CA TYR A 877 1.92 12.36 -10.34
C TYR A 877 2.60 11.66 -11.50
N ILE A 878 3.26 12.37 -12.41
CA ILE A 878 3.93 11.72 -13.53
C ILE A 878 5.44 11.83 -13.41
N HIS A 879 5.96 12.97 -12.94
CA HIS A 879 7.34 13.41 -13.18
C HIS A 879 8.18 13.66 -11.92
N GLY A 880 7.82 13.13 -10.76
CA GLY A 880 8.71 13.19 -9.59
C GLY A 880 8.56 14.45 -8.74
N ASN A 881 8.05 15.54 -9.31
CA ASN A 881 8.15 16.90 -8.74
C ASN A 881 6.99 17.79 -9.23
N GLU A 882 6.27 18.49 -8.35
CA GLU A 882 5.21 19.44 -8.76
C GLU A 882 5.75 20.67 -9.52
N GLN A 883 7.06 20.88 -9.50
CA GLN A 883 7.80 21.83 -10.33
C GLN A 883 8.44 21.18 -11.59
N SER A 884 8.22 19.90 -11.86
CA SER A 884 8.66 19.27 -13.12
C SER A 884 7.93 19.87 -14.31
N GLN A 885 8.66 20.07 -15.41
CA GLN A 885 8.10 20.56 -16.66
C GLN A 885 7.15 19.51 -17.27
N ILE A 886 5.89 19.88 -17.45
CA ILE A 886 4.84 19.02 -18.03
C ILE A 886 4.72 19.23 -19.54
N GLY A 887 4.10 18.27 -20.22
CA GLY A 887 3.71 18.38 -21.62
C GLY A 887 2.37 19.09 -21.78
N ILE A 888 1.40 18.42 -22.41
CA ILE A 888 0.05 18.94 -22.63
C ILE A 888 -0.99 17.82 -22.51
N ASP A 889 -2.11 18.08 -21.82
CA ASP A 889 -3.25 17.16 -21.72
C ASP A 889 -4.53 17.69 -22.38
N TYR A 890 -5.27 16.78 -23.02
CA TYR A 890 -6.52 17.02 -23.73
C TYR A 890 -7.64 16.18 -23.11
N LYS A 891 -8.61 16.83 -22.47
CA LYS A 891 -9.82 16.19 -21.94
C LYS A 891 -10.70 15.69 -23.08
N LEU A 892 -11.01 14.40 -23.07
CA LEU A 892 -11.89 13.67 -23.96
C LEU A 892 -13.33 13.72 -23.41
N SER A 893 -14.28 14.01 -24.28
CA SER A 893 -15.68 14.19 -23.90
C SER A 893 -16.59 13.66 -25.01
N SER A 894 -17.54 12.80 -24.66
CA SER A 894 -18.57 12.32 -25.60
C SER A 894 -19.95 12.77 -25.17
N SER A 895 -20.85 12.98 -26.14
CA SER A 895 -22.23 13.40 -25.90
C SER A 895 -23.17 12.20 -25.89
N THR A 896 -23.43 11.63 -24.71
CA THR A 896 -24.29 10.45 -24.56
C THR A 896 -25.79 10.82 -24.66
N PRO A 897 -26.66 9.94 -25.20
CA PRO A 897 -26.39 8.63 -25.82
C PRO A 897 -26.28 8.69 -27.36
N ASN A 898 -26.31 9.87 -27.99
CA ASN A 898 -26.49 10.02 -29.44
C ASN A 898 -25.23 10.49 -30.20
N GLY A 899 -24.12 10.70 -29.51
CA GLY A 899 -22.90 11.28 -30.06
C GLY A 899 -22.93 12.81 -30.19
N PRO A 900 -21.83 13.43 -30.67
CA PRO A 900 -20.61 12.79 -31.16
C PRO A 900 -19.83 12.06 -30.04
N PHE A 901 -19.16 10.98 -30.43
CA PHE A 901 -18.28 10.20 -29.56
C PHE A 901 -16.82 10.45 -29.92
N CYS A 902 -15.94 10.44 -28.91
CA CYS A 902 -14.51 10.52 -29.09
C CYS A 902 -13.96 9.16 -29.57
N ASN A 903 -13.77 8.96 -30.87
CA ASN A 903 -13.27 7.68 -31.42
C ASN A 903 -11.74 7.67 -31.68
N LEU A 904 -11.04 8.76 -31.38
CA LEU A 904 -9.59 8.95 -31.58
C LEU A 904 -9.10 8.74 -33.03
N ARG A 905 -9.99 8.81 -34.03
CA ARG A 905 -9.63 8.80 -35.45
C ARG A 905 -8.81 10.03 -35.84
N TYR A 906 -7.91 9.85 -36.81
CA TYR A 906 -7.28 10.97 -37.49
C TYR A 906 -8.31 11.72 -38.35
N LEU A 907 -8.35 13.05 -38.22
CA LEU A 907 -9.28 13.91 -38.97
C LEU A 907 -8.59 14.66 -40.12
N GLY A 908 -7.26 14.59 -40.23
CA GLY A 908 -6.43 15.46 -41.06
C GLY A 908 -5.49 16.34 -40.24
N ASP A 909 -4.57 17.04 -40.93
CA ASP A 909 -3.53 17.87 -40.31
C ASP A 909 -4.03 19.25 -39.81
N ASP A 910 -5.23 19.73 -40.20
CA ASP A 910 -5.79 20.99 -39.68
C ASP A 910 -6.43 20.78 -38.30
N TYR A 911 -5.80 21.34 -37.27
CA TYR A 911 -6.27 21.29 -35.88
C TYR A 911 -7.72 21.76 -35.69
N LYS A 912 -8.23 22.64 -36.57
CA LYS A 912 -9.62 23.14 -36.51
C LYS A 912 -10.66 22.04 -36.63
N LEU A 913 -10.31 20.89 -37.21
CA LEU A 913 -11.20 19.74 -37.35
C LEU A 913 -11.49 19.09 -35.98
N TYR A 914 -10.48 19.02 -35.11
CA TYR A 914 -10.60 18.52 -33.73
C TYR A 914 -11.34 19.53 -32.83
N VAL A 915 -11.08 20.83 -33.01
CA VAL A 915 -11.87 21.91 -32.37
C VAL A 915 -13.34 21.81 -32.76
N LYS A 916 -13.64 21.63 -34.05
CA LYS A 916 -15.02 21.50 -34.57
C LYS A 916 -15.71 20.23 -34.06
N ALA A 917 -15.00 19.11 -33.96
CA ALA A 917 -15.54 17.85 -33.44
C ALA A 917 -16.09 17.99 -32.01
N SER A 918 -15.57 18.94 -31.22
CA SER A 918 -16.02 19.26 -29.86
C SER A 918 -15.92 18.11 -28.84
N THR A 919 -15.26 17.01 -29.21
CA THR A 919 -15.02 15.82 -28.38
C THR A 919 -13.70 15.89 -27.59
N TYR A 920 -12.96 16.99 -27.73
CA TYR A 920 -11.66 17.24 -27.11
C TYR A 920 -11.61 18.66 -26.54
N SER A 921 -10.87 18.87 -25.45
CA SER A 921 -10.54 20.21 -24.94
C SER A 921 -9.16 20.25 -24.28
N VAL A 922 -8.34 21.24 -24.65
CA VAL A 922 -7.04 21.51 -24.01
C VAL A 922 -7.24 21.84 -22.53
N ASN A 923 -6.41 21.26 -21.66
CA ASN A 923 -6.55 21.35 -20.21
C ASN A 923 -5.27 21.95 -19.56
N ASN A 924 -4.33 21.14 -19.08
CA ASN A 924 -3.05 21.63 -18.53
C ASN A 924 -1.93 21.61 -19.59
N TYR A 925 -1.02 22.59 -19.52
CA TYR A 925 0.25 22.61 -20.24
C TYR A 925 1.23 23.63 -19.64
N ASP A 926 2.54 23.47 -19.87
CA ASP A 926 3.53 24.48 -19.51
C ASP A 926 3.82 25.48 -20.64
N SER A 927 3.78 26.77 -20.29
CA SER A 927 4.07 27.89 -21.19
C SER A 927 5.55 28.01 -21.61
N GLY A 928 6.43 27.20 -21.04
CA GLY A 928 7.82 27.02 -21.48
C GLY A 928 8.00 25.93 -22.55
N ALA A 929 6.99 25.08 -22.78
CA ALA A 929 7.01 24.02 -23.80
C ALA A 929 6.08 24.33 -24.99
N ILE A 930 4.97 25.03 -24.76
CA ILE A 930 3.93 25.34 -25.75
C ILE A 930 3.83 26.85 -25.96
N ASP A 931 3.78 27.31 -27.22
CA ASP A 931 3.46 28.71 -27.50
C ASP A 931 1.97 28.97 -27.18
N THR A 932 1.75 29.66 -26.06
CA THR A 932 0.42 29.95 -25.53
C THR A 932 -0.41 30.88 -26.41
N LYS A 933 0.20 31.55 -27.39
CA LYS A 933 -0.46 32.42 -28.37
C LYS A 933 -0.77 31.70 -29.68
N SER A 934 -0.07 30.60 -29.99
CA SER A 934 -0.34 29.78 -31.17
C SER A 934 -1.30 28.65 -30.83
N GLU A 935 -2.57 28.81 -31.22
CA GLU A 935 -3.56 27.76 -31.04
C GLU A 935 -3.15 26.47 -31.77
N SER A 936 -2.53 26.59 -32.94
CA SER A 936 -1.96 25.44 -33.66
C SER A 936 -0.86 24.72 -32.88
N SER A 937 -0.12 25.40 -32.00
CA SER A 937 0.87 24.76 -31.12
C SER A 937 0.15 23.92 -30.05
N LYS A 938 -0.87 24.47 -29.39
CA LYS A 938 -1.65 23.76 -28.36
C LYS A 938 -2.33 22.49 -28.87
N TRP A 939 -2.76 22.46 -30.12
CA TRP A 939 -3.44 21.28 -30.68
C TRP A 939 -2.50 20.29 -31.41
N SER A 940 -1.25 20.67 -31.68
CA SER A 940 -0.31 19.89 -32.50
C SER A 940 -0.07 18.45 -32.02
N SER A 941 0.01 18.23 -30.70
CA SER A 941 0.24 16.90 -30.12
C SER A 941 -0.96 15.97 -30.30
N LEU A 942 -2.21 16.47 -30.20
CA LEU A 942 -3.40 15.66 -30.48
C LEU A 942 -3.46 15.23 -31.95
N VAL A 943 -3.19 16.15 -32.88
CA VAL A 943 -3.13 15.86 -34.33
C VAL A 943 -2.04 14.81 -34.62
N THR A 944 -0.89 14.95 -33.98
CA THR A 944 0.25 14.03 -34.13
C THR A 944 -0.10 12.64 -33.59
N PHE A 945 -0.75 12.54 -32.42
CA PHE A 945 -1.13 11.26 -31.83
C PHE A 945 -2.11 10.48 -32.71
N THR A 946 -3.22 11.12 -33.12
CA THR A 946 -4.25 10.44 -33.91
C THR A 946 -3.71 10.00 -35.26
N LYS A 947 -2.87 10.83 -35.91
CA LYS A 947 -2.18 10.48 -37.16
C LYS A 947 -1.29 9.25 -37.01
N LEU A 948 -0.40 9.24 -36.01
CA LEU A 948 0.50 8.11 -35.75
C LEU A 948 -0.26 6.81 -35.43
N PHE A 949 -1.43 6.90 -34.80
CA PHE A 949 -2.29 5.74 -34.57
C PHE A 949 -2.99 5.24 -35.84
N ASP A 950 -3.54 6.14 -36.67
CA ASP A 950 -4.16 5.79 -37.96
C ASP A 950 -3.12 5.16 -38.91
N ASP A 951 -1.95 5.78 -39.06
CA ASP A 951 -0.79 5.28 -39.83
C ASP A 951 -0.37 3.87 -39.34
N TRP A 952 -0.41 3.65 -38.02
CA TRP A 952 -0.13 2.34 -37.41
C TRP A 952 -1.21 1.30 -37.76
N VAL A 953 -2.50 1.66 -37.66
CA VAL A 953 -3.60 0.76 -38.03
C VAL A 953 -3.55 0.42 -39.51
N GLU A 954 -3.35 1.40 -40.40
CA GLU A 954 -3.22 1.16 -41.84
C GLU A 954 -2.11 0.17 -42.17
N THR A 955 -0.93 0.36 -41.55
CA THR A 955 0.28 -0.45 -41.79
C THR A 955 0.22 -1.84 -41.15
N TYR A 956 -0.29 -1.94 -39.91
CA TYR A 956 -0.07 -3.11 -39.04
C TYR A 956 -1.34 -3.90 -38.65
N LYS A 957 -2.56 -3.49 -39.02
CA LYS A 957 -3.81 -4.24 -38.71
C LYS A 957 -3.81 -5.73 -39.07
N ASN A 958 -3.05 -6.11 -40.11
CA ASN A 958 -2.88 -7.50 -40.56
C ASN A 958 -1.55 -8.13 -40.12
N ASP A 959 -0.62 -7.33 -39.60
CA ASP A 959 0.64 -7.83 -39.04
C ASP A 959 0.40 -8.44 -37.65
N LYS A 960 1.17 -9.48 -37.35
CA LYS A 960 1.17 -10.19 -36.07
C LYS A 960 2.59 -10.32 -35.51
N SER A 961 3.55 -9.62 -36.13
CA SER A 961 4.96 -9.59 -35.76
C SER A 961 5.22 -8.68 -34.56
N ASP A 962 6.45 -8.67 -34.08
CA ASP A 962 6.85 -7.72 -33.02
C ASP A 962 7.00 -6.29 -33.56
N THR A 963 7.06 -6.10 -34.88
CA THR A 963 7.29 -4.80 -35.52
C THR A 963 6.13 -3.85 -35.23
N ALA A 964 4.89 -4.31 -35.43
CA ALA A 964 3.69 -3.60 -35.03
C ALA A 964 3.77 -3.04 -33.60
N VAL A 965 4.05 -3.90 -32.61
CA VAL A 965 4.16 -3.49 -31.20
C VAL A 965 5.31 -2.50 -30.96
N LYS A 966 6.48 -2.72 -31.58
CA LYS A 966 7.65 -1.82 -31.47
C LYS A 966 7.34 -0.43 -32.01
N GLU A 967 6.65 -0.31 -33.12
CA GLU A 967 6.29 0.98 -33.72
C GLU A 967 5.26 1.72 -32.88
N LEU A 968 4.21 1.02 -32.40
CA LEU A 968 3.20 1.63 -31.53
C LEU A 968 3.80 2.12 -30.21
N LYS A 969 4.73 1.38 -29.59
CA LYS A 969 5.45 1.78 -28.36
C LYS A 969 6.16 3.14 -28.51
N LYS A 970 6.66 3.49 -29.70
CA LYS A 970 7.43 4.73 -29.92
C LYS A 970 6.63 5.99 -29.58
N PHE A 971 5.31 5.95 -29.70
CA PHE A 971 4.45 7.09 -29.42
C PHE A 971 3.31 6.78 -28.45
N LEU A 972 2.84 5.55 -28.28
CA LEU A 972 1.82 5.21 -27.28
C LEU A 972 2.44 4.43 -26.12
N ASN A 973 2.11 4.85 -24.90
CA ASN A 973 2.21 4.02 -23.72
C ASN A 973 1.06 2.98 -23.75
N ILE A 974 1.25 1.96 -24.60
CA ILE A 974 0.30 0.88 -24.85
C ILE A 974 -0.07 0.23 -23.54
N GLU A 975 0.93 -0.11 -22.74
CA GLU A 975 0.77 -0.71 -21.43
C GLU A 975 -0.21 0.11 -20.59
N SER A 976 -0.01 1.44 -20.51
CA SER A 976 -0.97 2.32 -19.86
C SER A 976 -2.35 2.22 -20.46
N THR A 977 -2.44 2.17 -21.77
CA THR A 977 -3.70 2.12 -22.49
C THR A 977 -4.44 0.77 -22.35
N LEU A 978 -3.77 -0.32 -22.01
CA LEU A 978 -4.41 -1.62 -21.78
C LEU A 978 -4.83 -1.78 -20.31
N ARG A 979 -3.95 -1.36 -19.39
CA ARG A 979 -4.15 -1.20 -17.94
C ARG A 979 -5.39 -0.41 -17.55
N LEU A 980 -5.79 0.46 -18.45
CA LEU A 980 -7.05 1.16 -18.52
C LEU A 980 -8.23 0.21 -18.76
N MET A 981 -8.28 -0.28 -20.00
CA MET A 981 -9.41 -1.00 -20.56
C MET A 981 -9.74 -2.17 -19.64
N ALA A 982 -8.71 -2.91 -19.24
CA ALA A 982 -8.71 -4.09 -18.39
C ALA A 982 -9.54 -3.99 -17.09
N MET A 983 -9.85 -2.80 -16.57
CA MET A 983 -10.70 -2.72 -15.38
C MET A 983 -11.71 -1.55 -15.42
N ASP A 984 -11.74 -0.75 -16.49
CA ASP A 984 -13.04 -0.30 -17.01
C ASP A 984 -13.94 -1.54 -17.18
N THR A 985 -13.38 -2.60 -17.76
CA THR A 985 -13.98 -3.94 -17.89
C THR A 985 -14.69 -4.41 -16.61
N LEU A 986 -14.05 -4.27 -15.45
CA LEU A 986 -14.55 -4.85 -14.20
C LEU A 986 -15.48 -3.94 -13.41
N ILE A 987 -15.28 -2.61 -13.46
CA ILE A 987 -16.15 -1.70 -12.68
C ILE A 987 -17.30 -1.11 -13.49
N MET A 988 -17.32 -1.35 -14.79
CA MET A 988 -18.35 -0.90 -15.73
C MET A 988 -18.66 0.60 -15.60
N PRO A 989 -17.66 1.46 -15.88
CA PRO A 989 -17.67 2.89 -15.61
C PRO A 989 -18.40 3.64 -16.72
N ILE A 990 -19.72 3.78 -16.57
CA ILE A 990 -20.62 4.04 -17.70
C ILE A 990 -20.17 5.26 -18.53
N ASN A 991 -19.82 6.38 -17.90
CA ASN A 991 -19.48 7.64 -18.60
C ASN A 991 -17.99 7.82 -18.92
N ASN A 992 -17.22 6.75 -18.90
CA ASN A 992 -15.75 6.80 -19.02
C ASN A 992 -15.29 6.19 -20.36
N PHE A 993 -14.10 5.59 -20.43
CA PHE A 993 -13.44 5.40 -21.72
C PHE A 993 -13.91 4.20 -22.50
N PHE A 994 -13.99 3.03 -21.88
CA PHE A 994 -14.17 1.80 -22.65
C PHE A 994 -15.58 1.69 -23.26
N LEU A 995 -16.58 2.40 -22.72
CA LEU A 995 -17.95 2.48 -23.28
C LEU A 995 -18.23 3.78 -24.08
N PHE A 996 -17.62 4.91 -23.71
CA PHE A 996 -17.95 6.22 -24.31
C PHE A 996 -16.74 7.12 -24.59
N THR A 997 -15.50 6.70 -24.39
CA THR A 997 -14.26 7.51 -24.56
C THR A 997 -14.34 8.92 -23.96
N SER A 998 -15.04 9.04 -22.83
CA SER A 998 -15.32 10.31 -22.16
C SER A 998 -14.66 10.32 -20.78
N SER A 999 -14.70 11.46 -20.09
CA SER A 999 -14.25 11.57 -18.69
C SER A 999 -12.86 10.93 -18.54
N THR A 1000 -11.93 11.42 -19.36
CA THR A 1000 -10.57 10.93 -19.62
C THR A 1000 -9.77 12.08 -20.21
N SER A 1001 -8.47 12.20 -20.00
CA SER A 1001 -7.55 13.00 -20.81
C SER A 1001 -6.56 12.13 -21.57
N LEU A 1002 -6.13 12.60 -22.75
CA LEU A 1002 -4.91 12.16 -23.42
C LEU A 1002 -3.78 13.14 -23.07
N TYR A 1003 -2.65 12.65 -22.54
CA TYR A 1003 -1.48 13.46 -22.16
C TYR A 1003 -0.25 13.07 -22.98
N TYR A 1004 0.48 14.06 -23.47
CA TYR A 1004 1.83 13.87 -24.00
C TYR A 1004 2.88 14.02 -22.89
N ASN A 1005 3.63 12.96 -22.62
CA ASN A 1005 4.67 12.92 -21.60
C ASN A 1005 6.03 13.35 -22.21
N PRO A 1006 6.60 14.51 -21.84
CA PRO A 1006 7.81 15.04 -22.48
C PRO A 1006 9.09 14.27 -22.08
N GLU A 1007 9.09 13.64 -20.90
CA GLU A 1007 10.20 12.83 -20.40
C GLU A 1007 10.30 11.50 -21.17
N ARG A 1008 9.16 10.82 -21.32
CA ARG A 1008 9.03 9.54 -22.06
C ARG A 1008 8.87 9.70 -23.57
N LYS A 1009 8.57 10.92 -24.03
CA LYS A 1009 8.29 11.28 -25.44
C LYS A 1009 7.15 10.48 -26.07
N ASN A 1010 6.19 10.03 -25.25
CA ASN A 1010 5.05 9.24 -25.68
C ASN A 1010 3.74 9.71 -25.01
N TYR A 1011 2.62 9.25 -25.54
CA TYR A 1011 1.27 9.58 -25.10
C TYR A 1011 0.75 8.54 -24.11
N GLN A 1012 -0.05 8.99 -23.15
CA GLN A 1012 -0.72 8.16 -22.15
C GLN A 1012 -2.11 8.75 -21.88
N PHE A 1013 -3.07 7.94 -21.44
CA PHE A 1013 -4.33 8.48 -20.95
C PHE A 1013 -4.18 8.85 -19.46
N ILE A 1014 -4.32 10.14 -19.13
CA ILE A 1014 -4.54 10.65 -17.76
C ILE A 1014 -6.05 10.65 -17.52
N PRO A 1015 -6.60 9.83 -16.66
CA PRO A 1015 -8.05 9.65 -16.55
C PRO A 1015 -8.83 10.75 -15.73
N TYR A 1016 -10.19 10.89 -15.79
CA TYR A 1016 -11.01 11.60 -14.74
C TYR A 1016 -12.55 11.34 -14.58
N GLU A 1017 -13.07 11.35 -13.33
CA GLU A 1017 -14.45 11.33 -12.76
C GLU A 1017 -15.33 10.04 -12.76
N PHE A 1018 -15.82 9.60 -11.59
CA PHE A 1018 -16.48 8.28 -11.36
C PHE A 1018 -17.96 8.29 -10.87
N GLU A 1019 -18.79 9.25 -11.26
CA GLU A 1019 -20.17 9.35 -10.72
C GLU A 1019 -21.08 8.13 -11.00
N GLN A 1020 -20.72 7.24 -11.94
CA GLN A 1020 -21.51 6.05 -12.32
C GLN A 1020 -20.60 4.83 -12.55
N VAL A 1021 -20.35 4.11 -11.46
CA VAL A 1021 -19.36 3.03 -11.37
C VAL A 1021 -19.82 1.94 -10.42
N LEU A 1022 -19.35 0.72 -10.64
CA LEU A 1022 -19.78 -0.47 -9.90
C LEU A 1022 -21.32 -0.62 -9.93
N LEU A 1023 -21.92 -0.09 -11.01
CA LEU A 1023 -23.34 0.04 -11.32
C LEU A 1023 -24.26 0.63 -10.24
N GLY A 1024 -23.71 1.46 -9.36
CA GLY A 1024 -24.47 2.53 -8.70
C GLY A 1024 -24.43 3.81 -9.56
N SER A 1025 -25.52 4.37 -10.09
CA SER A 1025 -26.92 3.95 -9.98
C SER A 1025 -27.53 3.54 -11.33
N TYR A 1026 -27.50 2.23 -11.60
CA TYR A 1026 -28.27 1.51 -12.64
C TYR A 1026 -27.79 1.65 -14.09
N GLY A 1027 -28.15 0.66 -14.91
CA GLY A 1027 -27.52 0.38 -16.21
C GLY A 1027 -27.96 1.27 -17.37
N ASP A 1028 -27.07 1.38 -18.35
CA ASP A 1028 -27.25 2.12 -19.59
C ASP A 1028 -27.80 1.24 -20.73
N ALA A 1029 -28.58 1.82 -21.64
CA ALA A 1029 -29.16 1.13 -22.80
C ALA A 1029 -28.11 0.73 -23.87
N SER A 1030 -26.87 1.19 -23.73
CA SER A 1030 -25.71 0.78 -24.54
C SER A 1030 -25.13 -0.58 -24.14
N MET A 1031 -25.54 -1.15 -23.00
CA MET A 1031 -25.12 -2.49 -22.55
C MET A 1031 -26.22 -3.53 -22.76
N ASN A 1032 -25.86 -4.80 -23.01
CA ASN A 1032 -26.85 -5.87 -23.18
C ASN A 1032 -27.45 -6.30 -21.82
N PRO A 1033 -28.75 -6.03 -21.54
CA PRO A 1033 -29.33 -6.27 -20.22
C PRO A 1033 -29.35 -7.74 -19.80
N ASN A 1034 -29.25 -8.68 -20.75
CA ASN A 1034 -29.33 -10.12 -20.47
C ASN A 1034 -28.01 -10.73 -19.99
N ASN A 1035 -26.87 -10.12 -20.31
CA ASN A 1035 -25.55 -10.72 -20.05
C ASN A 1035 -24.44 -9.74 -19.66
N TYR A 1036 -24.66 -8.41 -19.61
CA TYR A 1036 -23.61 -7.42 -19.32
C TYR A 1036 -22.72 -7.72 -18.09
N ILE A 1037 -23.30 -8.24 -17.00
CA ILE A 1037 -22.56 -8.65 -15.80
C ILE A 1037 -21.67 -9.89 -16.04
N SER A 1038 -22.11 -10.80 -16.92
CA SER A 1038 -21.40 -12.02 -17.28
C SER A 1038 -20.43 -11.89 -18.45
N ASP A 1039 -20.70 -11.00 -19.41
CA ASP A 1039 -19.83 -10.71 -20.53
C ASP A 1039 -18.68 -9.83 -20.04
N CYS A 1040 -17.49 -10.43 -19.90
CA CYS A 1040 -16.38 -9.70 -19.34
C CYS A 1040 -15.93 -8.55 -20.25
N ILE A 1041 -15.64 -8.78 -21.54
CA ILE A 1041 -15.06 -7.77 -22.44
C ILE A 1041 -16.12 -7.08 -23.31
N THR A 1042 -16.94 -7.83 -24.03
CA THR A 1042 -17.73 -7.31 -25.17
C THR A 1042 -19.03 -6.61 -24.77
N TRP A 1043 -19.26 -6.40 -23.48
CA TRP A 1043 -20.39 -5.64 -22.93
C TRP A 1043 -20.47 -4.20 -23.45
N VAL A 1044 -19.35 -3.61 -23.89
CA VAL A 1044 -19.31 -2.28 -24.53
C VAL A 1044 -19.72 -2.32 -26.01
N ASN A 1045 -19.41 -3.42 -26.71
CA ASN A 1045 -19.64 -3.60 -28.14
C ASN A 1045 -21.11 -3.88 -28.51
N TYR A 1046 -22.06 -3.87 -27.55
CA TYR A 1046 -23.47 -4.17 -27.81
C TYR A 1046 -24.15 -3.13 -28.73
N ARG A 1047 -23.64 -1.90 -28.81
CA ARG A 1047 -24.17 -0.79 -29.64
C ARG A 1047 -23.11 -0.12 -30.52
N GLU A 1048 -22.27 -0.90 -31.20
CA GLU A 1048 -21.33 -0.39 -32.23
C GLU A 1048 -22.02 0.35 -33.40
N ASP A 1049 -23.35 0.25 -33.54
CA ASP A 1049 -24.14 1.04 -34.49
C ASP A 1049 -24.29 2.53 -34.08
N VAL A 1050 -23.93 2.88 -32.84
CA VAL A 1050 -23.98 4.24 -32.29
C VAL A 1050 -22.64 4.62 -31.62
N ASN A 1051 -22.07 3.73 -30.83
CA ASN A 1051 -20.83 3.92 -30.07
C ASN A 1051 -19.66 3.24 -30.82
N GLU A 1052 -19.01 3.93 -31.77
CA GLU A 1052 -17.87 3.35 -32.51
C GLU A 1052 -16.60 3.31 -31.63
N HIS A 1053 -16.19 2.12 -31.20
CA HIS A 1053 -14.99 1.93 -30.38
C HIS A 1053 -13.70 1.79 -31.22
N TYR A 1054 -13.49 2.65 -32.23
CA TYR A 1054 -12.42 2.49 -33.24
C TYR A 1054 -11.04 2.22 -32.64
N PHE A 1055 -10.61 3.06 -31.69
CA PHE A 1055 -9.30 2.96 -31.07
C PHE A 1055 -9.10 1.65 -30.29
N THR A 1056 -10.02 1.35 -29.37
CA THR A 1056 -9.93 0.17 -28.50
C THR A 1056 -10.15 -1.13 -29.27
N ASN A 1057 -11.05 -1.18 -30.26
CA ASN A 1057 -11.25 -2.36 -31.10
C ASN A 1057 -10.05 -2.65 -32.02
N ASN A 1058 -9.37 -1.64 -32.57
CA ASN A 1058 -8.14 -1.87 -33.35
C ASN A 1058 -6.93 -2.21 -32.45
N LEU A 1059 -6.88 -1.64 -31.25
CA LEU A 1059 -5.86 -2.00 -30.26
C LEU A 1059 -6.02 -3.47 -29.82
N LEU A 1060 -7.25 -3.94 -29.61
CA LEU A 1060 -7.58 -5.33 -29.23
C LEU A 1060 -7.74 -6.30 -30.41
N SER A 1061 -7.66 -5.87 -31.68
CA SER A 1061 -7.63 -6.79 -32.81
C SER A 1061 -6.23 -7.37 -33.06
N HIS A 1062 -5.18 -6.61 -32.74
CA HIS A 1062 -3.79 -7.05 -32.87
C HIS A 1062 -3.47 -8.13 -31.82
N PRO A 1063 -3.04 -9.33 -32.21
CA PRO A 1063 -3.12 -10.51 -31.35
C PRO A 1063 -2.21 -10.43 -30.12
N GLN A 1064 -1.04 -9.80 -30.15
CA GLN A 1064 -0.23 -9.60 -28.94
C GLN A 1064 -0.49 -8.31 -28.16
N ILE A 1065 -1.48 -7.53 -28.57
CA ILE A 1065 -1.99 -6.41 -27.76
C ILE A 1065 -3.29 -6.83 -27.08
N LYS A 1066 -4.13 -7.65 -27.72
CA LYS A 1066 -5.11 -8.50 -27.02
C LYS A 1066 -4.40 -9.46 -26.05
N LYS A 1067 -3.37 -10.16 -26.54
CA LYS A 1067 -2.42 -10.95 -25.73
C LYS A 1067 -1.47 -10.10 -24.84
N ARG A 1068 -1.84 -8.85 -24.56
CA ARG A 1068 -1.33 -8.07 -23.41
C ARG A 1068 -2.47 -7.48 -22.55
N TYR A 1069 -3.55 -6.98 -23.16
CA TYR A 1069 -4.75 -6.55 -22.44
C TYR A 1069 -5.35 -7.67 -21.59
N ASP A 1070 -5.39 -8.90 -22.12
CA ASP A 1070 -6.01 -9.98 -21.37
C ASP A 1070 -5.20 -10.25 -20.10
N VAL A 1071 -3.85 -10.32 -20.16
CA VAL A 1071 -2.86 -10.33 -19.03
C VAL A 1071 -2.80 -9.02 -18.24
N ILE A 1072 -3.73 -8.13 -18.48
CA ILE A 1072 -3.96 -6.99 -17.61
C ILE A 1072 -5.34 -7.06 -16.93
N LEU A 1073 -6.40 -7.49 -17.62
CA LEU A 1073 -7.74 -7.80 -17.10
C LEU A 1073 -7.70 -8.84 -15.96
N ALA A 1074 -7.20 -10.02 -16.27
CA ALA A 1074 -6.10 -10.67 -15.56
C ALA A 1074 -5.75 -10.34 -14.13
N GLU A 1075 -4.61 -9.68 -13.97
CA GLU A 1075 -3.90 -9.45 -12.72
C GLU A 1075 -4.82 -8.75 -11.74
N ILE A 1076 -5.72 -7.99 -12.35
CA ILE A 1076 -6.81 -7.33 -11.68
C ILE A 1076 -7.81 -8.34 -11.14
N LEU A 1077 -8.23 -9.37 -11.86
CA LEU A 1077 -9.11 -10.41 -11.34
C LEU A 1077 -8.46 -11.37 -10.34
N SER A 1078 -7.16 -11.63 -10.46
CA SER A 1078 -6.36 -12.45 -9.52
C SER A 1078 -5.92 -11.67 -8.29
N THR A 1079 -5.68 -10.36 -8.38
CA THR A 1079 -5.26 -9.59 -7.20
C THR A 1079 -6.24 -8.46 -6.91
N THR A 1080 -6.43 -7.47 -7.77
CA THR A 1080 -7.21 -6.27 -7.38
C THR A 1080 -8.69 -6.51 -7.01
N TYR A 1081 -9.29 -7.43 -7.73
CA TYR A 1081 -10.71 -7.65 -7.94
C TYR A 1081 -11.08 -9.11 -7.65
N ASP A 1082 -10.17 -9.87 -7.00
CA ASP A 1082 -10.50 -11.05 -6.18
C ASP A 1082 -11.67 -10.72 -5.24
N ASP A 1083 -12.47 -11.70 -4.82
CA ASP A 1083 -13.57 -11.45 -3.89
C ASP A 1083 -13.14 -11.32 -2.44
N LYS A 1084 -12.01 -11.92 -2.02
CA LYS A 1084 -11.41 -11.59 -0.72
C LYS A 1084 -10.99 -10.13 -0.75
N CYS A 1085 -10.27 -9.72 -1.78
CA CYS A 1085 -9.91 -8.36 -2.19
C CYS A 1085 -11.11 -7.44 -2.22
N MET A 1086 -12.15 -7.81 -2.92
CA MET A 1086 -13.37 -7.04 -3.02
C MET A 1086 -14.28 -7.18 -1.80
N ASN A 1087 -13.76 -7.86 -0.77
CA ASN A 1087 -14.32 -7.89 0.56
C ASN A 1087 -13.41 -7.43 1.75
N GLN A 1088 -12.32 -6.62 1.69
CA GLN A 1088 -11.53 -6.17 2.93
C GLN A 1088 -11.27 -4.64 3.11
N TYR A 1089 -12.21 -3.77 2.72
CA TYR A 1089 -12.26 -2.28 2.75
C TYR A 1089 -13.68 -1.57 3.02
N ILE A 1090 -14.80 -1.85 2.29
CA ILE A 1090 -16.28 -1.54 2.22
C ILE A 1090 -16.95 -1.58 3.55
N GLN A 1091 -16.92 -2.71 4.29
CA GLN A 1091 -17.54 -2.63 5.60
C GLN A 1091 -16.81 -1.58 6.42
N SER A 1092 -15.54 -1.19 6.21
CA SER A 1092 -14.80 -0.23 7.04
C SER A 1092 -14.57 1.10 6.35
N LEU A 1093 -15.08 1.30 5.14
CA LEU A 1093 -15.69 2.58 4.82
C LEU A 1093 -16.97 2.67 5.62
N GLY A 1094 -17.70 1.55 5.70
CA GLY A 1094 -18.91 1.34 6.46
C GLY A 1094 -18.69 1.66 7.95
N ASP A 1095 -18.29 0.73 8.79
CA ASP A 1095 -17.67 0.84 10.10
C ASP A 1095 -16.90 2.16 10.37
N LEU A 1096 -16.25 2.72 9.34
CA LEU A 1096 -15.81 4.11 9.40
C LEU A 1096 -16.93 5.11 9.54
N ILE A 1097 -17.68 5.26 8.46
CA ILE A 1097 -18.67 6.29 8.31
C ILE A 1097 -19.93 5.86 9.04
N ARG A 1098 -19.97 4.69 9.68
CA ARG A 1098 -21.12 4.11 10.40
C ARG A 1098 -21.66 5.09 11.43
N ASP A 1099 -20.76 5.59 12.28
CA ASP A 1099 -21.02 6.67 13.23
C ASP A 1099 -21.43 7.98 12.54
N ASP A 1100 -20.89 8.25 11.37
CA ASP A 1100 -21.03 9.51 10.62
C ASP A 1100 -22.12 9.44 9.52
N VAL A 1101 -22.80 8.29 9.34
CA VAL A 1101 -23.76 7.99 8.25
C VAL A 1101 -25.15 8.32 8.66
N GLN A 1102 -25.56 7.86 9.84
CA GLN A 1102 -26.83 8.30 10.39
C GLN A 1102 -26.80 9.82 10.57
N TRP A 1103 -25.67 10.35 11.07
CA TRP A 1103 -25.41 11.79 11.12
C TRP A 1103 -25.48 12.46 9.73
N ASN A 1104 -24.88 11.90 8.68
CA ASN A 1104 -25.00 12.41 7.31
C ASN A 1104 -26.43 12.36 6.77
N ILE A 1105 -27.19 11.28 7.03
CA ILE A 1105 -28.60 11.14 6.60
C ILE A 1105 -29.44 12.24 7.24
N ASP A 1106 -29.26 12.47 8.54
CA ASP A 1106 -29.99 13.49 9.29
C ASP A 1106 -29.54 14.90 8.91
N ALA A 1107 -28.23 15.14 8.75
CA ALA A 1107 -27.67 16.42 8.29
C ALA A 1107 -28.19 16.80 6.91
N VAL A 1108 -28.13 15.91 5.91
CA VAL A 1108 -28.59 16.20 4.53
C VAL A 1108 -30.10 16.41 4.45
N LYS A 1109 -30.87 15.75 5.33
CA LYS A 1109 -32.31 15.97 5.48
C LYS A 1109 -32.64 17.34 6.10
N ASN A 1110 -31.83 17.77 7.08
CA ASN A 1110 -32.06 18.99 7.85
C ASN A 1110 -31.29 20.22 7.29
N LEU A 1111 -30.43 20.03 6.28
CA LEU A 1111 -29.62 21.08 5.65
C LEU A 1111 -30.51 22.19 5.08
N ASP A 1112 -30.48 23.36 5.71
CA ASP A 1112 -31.37 24.48 5.41
C ASP A 1112 -30.75 25.48 4.43
N ILE A 1113 -30.64 25.06 3.16
CA ILE A 1113 -30.21 25.93 2.05
C ILE A 1113 -31.36 26.19 1.05
N PRO A 1114 -31.37 27.35 0.34
CA PRO A 1114 -32.48 27.72 -0.54
C PRO A 1114 -32.70 26.80 -1.75
N TYR A 1115 -31.65 26.12 -2.24
CA TYR A 1115 -31.77 25.22 -3.38
C TYR A 1115 -32.52 23.92 -3.04
N ASP A 1116 -33.74 23.78 -3.55
CA ASP A 1116 -34.52 22.52 -3.57
C ASP A 1116 -33.91 21.51 -4.57
N GLY A 1117 -32.72 21.03 -4.24
CA GLY A 1117 -32.04 19.97 -4.95
C GLY A 1117 -32.52 18.58 -4.52
N LYS A 1118 -32.30 17.58 -5.36
CA LYS A 1118 -32.66 16.18 -5.05
C LYS A 1118 -31.99 15.69 -3.76
N ILE A 1119 -32.73 14.95 -2.95
CA ILE A 1119 -32.22 14.15 -1.83
C ILE A 1119 -32.44 12.67 -2.15
N LYS A 1120 -31.43 11.82 -1.94
CA LYS A 1120 -31.52 10.36 -2.15
C LYS A 1120 -32.05 9.69 -0.88
N SER A 1121 -32.96 8.72 -1.04
CA SER A 1121 -33.45 7.89 0.08
C SER A 1121 -32.38 6.87 0.53
N MET A 1122 -31.43 7.36 1.32
CA MET A 1122 -30.45 6.55 2.06
C MET A 1122 -31.00 6.19 3.44
N THR A 1123 -30.63 5.03 3.98
CA THR A 1123 -30.89 4.64 5.38
C THR A 1123 -29.71 3.86 5.93
N MET A 1124 -29.55 3.84 7.26
CA MET A 1124 -28.53 3.03 7.91
C MET A 1124 -28.58 1.55 7.48
N LYS A 1125 -29.79 0.98 7.34
CA LYS A 1125 -29.95 -0.40 6.86
C LYS A 1125 -29.44 -0.56 5.43
N LYS A 1126 -29.81 0.31 4.48
CA LYS A 1126 -29.33 0.20 3.08
C LYS A 1126 -27.81 0.32 2.98
N PHE A 1127 -27.22 1.10 3.86
CA PHE A 1127 -25.78 1.22 3.97
C PHE A 1127 -25.15 -0.08 4.50
N GLU A 1128 -25.62 -0.64 5.63
CA GLU A 1128 -25.17 -1.94 6.13
C GLU A 1128 -25.47 -3.10 5.15
N ASP A 1129 -26.56 -3.03 4.37
CA ASP A 1129 -26.87 -3.94 3.28
C ASP A 1129 -25.84 -3.81 2.14
N SER A 1130 -25.55 -2.58 1.70
CA SER A 1130 -24.63 -2.31 0.59
C SER A 1130 -23.22 -2.87 0.82
N ILE A 1131 -22.85 -3.03 2.10
CA ILE A 1131 -21.58 -3.56 2.53
C ILE A 1131 -21.64 -5.08 2.79
N SER A 1132 -22.60 -5.55 3.58
CA SER A 1132 -22.57 -6.91 4.15
C SER A 1132 -23.41 -7.96 3.39
N TYR A 1133 -24.30 -7.52 2.52
CA TYR A 1133 -25.24 -8.41 1.82
C TYR A 1133 -24.53 -9.27 0.78
N ARG A 1134 -24.94 -10.55 0.71
CA ARG A 1134 -24.46 -11.54 -0.26
C ARG A 1134 -25.60 -12.43 -0.71
N HIS A 1135 -26.06 -12.25 -1.95
CA HIS A 1135 -27.11 -13.09 -2.54
C HIS A 1135 -26.63 -14.53 -2.78
N ARG A 1136 -27.53 -15.52 -2.71
CA ARG A 1136 -27.17 -16.96 -2.71
C ARG A 1136 -27.94 -17.86 -3.68
N THR A 1137 -28.81 -17.31 -4.55
CA THR A 1137 -29.77 -18.12 -5.33
C THR A 1137 -29.82 -17.80 -6.83
N SER A 1138 -29.42 -16.60 -7.27
CA SER A 1138 -29.36 -16.21 -8.69
C SER A 1138 -28.31 -15.12 -8.91
N ASP A 1139 -27.57 -15.24 -10.01
CA ASP A 1139 -26.63 -14.22 -10.51
C ASP A 1139 -27.33 -13.15 -11.39
N ASN A 1140 -28.59 -13.36 -11.79
CA ASN A 1140 -29.34 -12.50 -12.72
C ASN A 1140 -30.38 -11.64 -11.98
N ARG A 1141 -30.28 -10.30 -12.09
CA ARG A 1141 -30.99 -9.30 -11.24
C ARG A 1141 -30.78 -7.85 -11.71
N ASP A 1142 -31.77 -6.99 -11.46
CA ASP A 1142 -31.80 -5.58 -11.92
C ASP A 1142 -30.89 -4.61 -11.14
N TYR A 1143 -30.46 -5.00 -9.94
CA TYR A 1143 -29.59 -4.17 -9.08
C TYR A 1143 -28.53 -5.01 -8.37
N PHE A 1144 -27.36 -4.41 -8.17
CA PHE A 1144 -26.31 -4.97 -7.34
C PHE A 1144 -25.90 -3.99 -6.24
N GLU A 1145 -26.01 -4.47 -4.99
CA GLU A 1145 -25.34 -3.81 -3.87
C GLU A 1145 -23.83 -3.83 -4.07
N LEU A 1146 -23.09 -3.01 -3.33
CA LEU A 1146 -21.70 -2.77 -3.66
C LEU A 1146 -20.81 -4.01 -3.43
N GLY A 1147 -21.02 -4.77 -2.34
CA GLY A 1147 -20.39 -6.09 -2.16
C GLY A 1147 -20.83 -7.14 -3.21
N ASP A 1148 -22.14 -7.19 -3.50
CA ASP A 1148 -22.77 -8.09 -4.47
C ASP A 1148 -22.27 -7.88 -5.92
N PHE A 1149 -22.21 -6.61 -6.37
CA PHE A 1149 -21.80 -6.24 -7.73
C PHE A 1149 -20.45 -6.83 -8.00
N VAL A 1150 -19.54 -6.61 -7.06
CA VAL A 1150 -18.17 -6.99 -7.27
C VAL A 1150 -17.99 -8.49 -7.17
N ALA A 1151 -18.56 -9.14 -6.16
CA ALA A 1151 -18.50 -10.59 -6.05
C ALA A 1151 -19.04 -11.27 -7.32
N THR A 1152 -20.13 -10.73 -7.89
CA THR A 1152 -20.69 -11.27 -9.14
C THR A 1152 -19.80 -10.96 -10.34
N ARG A 1153 -19.37 -9.70 -10.53
CA ARG A 1153 -18.58 -9.28 -11.69
C ARG A 1153 -17.18 -9.88 -11.68
N GLY A 1154 -16.53 -9.97 -10.53
CA GLY A 1154 -15.27 -10.66 -10.30
C GLY A 1154 -15.38 -12.16 -10.62
N LYS A 1155 -16.35 -12.86 -10.04
CA LYS A 1155 -16.65 -14.27 -10.36
C LYS A 1155 -16.86 -14.52 -11.86
N LYS A 1156 -17.65 -13.68 -12.53
CA LYS A 1156 -17.94 -13.83 -13.96
C LYS A 1156 -16.73 -13.54 -14.84
N CYS A 1157 -16.00 -12.47 -14.56
CA CYS A 1157 -14.82 -12.13 -15.30
C CYS A 1157 -13.68 -13.13 -15.06
N ARG A 1158 -13.49 -13.65 -13.84
CA ARG A 1158 -12.55 -14.76 -13.56
C ARG A 1158 -12.83 -15.97 -14.44
N ALA A 1159 -14.11 -16.26 -14.74
CA ALA A 1159 -14.52 -17.35 -15.62
C ALA A 1159 -14.44 -17.02 -17.13
N TYR A 1160 -14.26 -15.75 -17.52
CA TYR A 1160 -13.80 -15.40 -18.88
C TYR A 1160 -12.27 -15.53 -18.96
N THR A 1161 -11.59 -15.12 -17.90
CA THR A 1161 -10.15 -15.18 -17.75
C THR A 1161 -9.72 -16.49 -17.09
N VAL A 1162 -10.19 -17.61 -17.61
CA VAL A 1162 -9.96 -18.94 -17.01
C VAL A 1162 -8.92 -19.71 -17.82
N ASP A 1163 -9.21 -20.25 -19.03
CA ASP A 1163 -8.32 -21.02 -19.96
C ASP A 1163 -7.01 -20.30 -20.39
N VAL A 1164 -7.06 -19.00 -20.27
CA VAL A 1164 -6.02 -18.08 -19.84
C VAL A 1164 -4.77 -18.69 -19.11
N ASP A 1165 -3.57 -18.21 -19.45
CA ASP A 1165 -2.26 -18.67 -18.93
C ASP A 1165 -1.45 -17.36 -18.58
N THR A 1166 -0.60 -17.20 -17.53
CA THR A 1166 -0.43 -15.82 -16.93
C THR A 1166 0.87 -15.11 -16.44
N SER A 1167 2.09 -15.54 -16.78
CA SER A 1167 3.33 -14.76 -16.57
C SER A 1167 3.32 -13.35 -17.13
N ASP A 1168 2.56 -13.18 -18.23
CA ASP A 1168 2.81 -12.33 -19.39
C ASP A 1168 2.69 -10.82 -19.11
N ASN A 1169 3.26 -10.39 -17.99
CA ASN A 1169 2.96 -9.22 -17.24
C ASN A 1169 4.11 -8.22 -16.99
N THR A 1170 5.27 -8.47 -17.61
CA THR A 1170 6.06 -7.42 -18.25
C THR A 1170 5.16 -6.39 -18.90
N ASN A 1171 5.49 -5.16 -18.59
CA ASN A 1171 5.06 -3.97 -19.27
C ASN A 1171 5.45 -3.92 -20.77
N ILE A 1172 4.47 -3.94 -21.69
CA ILE A 1172 4.70 -3.90 -23.15
C ILE A 1172 5.17 -2.53 -23.67
N SER A 1173 5.33 -1.53 -22.80
CA SER A 1173 5.74 -0.15 -23.13
C SER A 1173 6.93 0.39 -22.35
N ASP A 1174 7.45 -0.34 -21.36
CA ASP A 1174 8.87 -0.26 -21.00
C ASP A 1174 9.72 -0.92 -22.09
#